data_AF-A0A2N2N5E2-F1
#
_entry.id   AF-A0A2N2N5E2-F1
#
_cell.length_a   1.000
_cell.length_b   1.000
_cell.length_c   1.000
_cell.angle_alpha   90.00
_cell.angle_beta   90.00
_cell.angle_gamma   90.00
#
_symmetry.space_group_name_H-M   'P 1'
#
loop_
_entity.id
_entity.type
_entity.pdbx_description
1 polymer ?
#
loop_
_entity_poly.entity_id
_entity_poly.type
_entity_poly.pdbx_seq_one_letter_code
_entity_poly.pdbx_strand_id
1 'polypeptide(L)'
;MISNISPTPQKVQMIDREHLLRLLKNGLDAKSFRFTRQAALVWLSAFPGDLEVNLYYAIALINEGRAQQAAQVLERILNNDPLYVEALKIGVELFSSENAALAKKCNGVLQGLGEQPNQFVDLPSWGTKLIQVKQAMAAKNFSEAQNLLMSVMGDSTHPEMADLLHLEITSETSDATSVLNLARLYQKRWPECLQINLILAKAWMETGNDDEAVKMMHLCAANDASAQVPTRMWGSNFAYRPIYPSKMEVVSSFSVPAEVAGKLGMNILGSGSGTPNVTTFASYPKSNGQASFDSPAYDSTEEYEPELTQPLRTEVSSFDGYKVLPTEDGGFQEHPNFQDNKQKPAGKSSTVKEVEEELKKVAESINQPVISNSDNRFPAYVVLSMNKGLETQYGAQSTQVIKDELKKLMKSIQEKNAWSSILFMPDDLEICGRYGITPIDAIDPWKIKLALADLDKALQKKGERIGCVLIVGGESIVPFHKLPNPTDDSDAEVKSDNPYGSLDTNYFVSDWPVGRLPGEAGSEVGLLLTQIRNTIQYHQEEAQMQTWVNRILNMVRAWNMPWIKNNGNIGYTASIWKRSSLSAFRPIGEGNSLFLSPNGKAAAFSSSKLATAPIGYFNLHGVEDGSDWYGQKDPSDKLGGPDYPTALKPSDLIKNSNSPRIVYCEACYGGHIFGKKEEQSIALTMTGIGVLAMIGSSTIAYGSISTPLIGADLVGYLIFKNLSEGLAIGNAFIKAKVDFVREMNRRQGYLDGEDQKTLISFILYGDPLIAYDPYQGAAKNLGREAAAPLVKTICDRTTYDEKSATVTPKMVSTAKELVKDYLPGIEYAEMRIQNQQARMVTGGGKGVSQPKRVVVSFSKQVNQSEKIHKHFAKVTLDQQGQVLKVAVSR
;
A
#
# COMPACT_ATOMS: atom_id res chain seq x y z
N MET A 1 26.93 -46.91 2.16
CA MET A 1 27.62 -45.72 1.63
C MET A 1 26.78 -45.13 0.51
N ILE A 2 25.96 -44.12 0.81
CA ILE A 2 25.31 -43.28 -0.20
C ILE A 2 25.56 -41.85 0.26
N SER A 3 26.39 -41.16 -0.52
CA SER A 3 26.73 -39.75 -0.34
C SER A 3 25.52 -38.88 -0.68
N ASN A 4 24.85 -38.37 0.35
CA ASN A 4 23.89 -37.28 0.20
C ASN A 4 24.63 -35.98 -0.13
N ILE A 5 24.70 -35.67 -1.42
CA ILE A 5 25.12 -34.36 -1.90
C ILE A 5 24.03 -33.37 -1.49
N SER A 6 24.32 -32.56 -0.47
CA SER A 6 23.49 -31.40 -0.12
C SER A 6 23.64 -30.34 -1.21
N PRO A 7 22.55 -29.72 -1.70
CA PRO A 7 22.65 -28.65 -2.68
C PRO A 7 23.24 -27.40 -2.01
N THR A 8 24.33 -26.89 -2.58
CA THR A 8 24.96 -25.61 -2.22
C THR A 8 23.95 -24.45 -2.28
N PRO A 9 23.97 -23.51 -1.32
CA PRO A 9 23.11 -22.33 -1.36
C PRO A 9 23.47 -21.43 -2.55
N GLN A 10 22.50 -21.15 -3.42
CA GLN A 10 22.64 -20.16 -4.49
C GLN A 10 22.81 -18.77 -3.86
N LYS A 11 23.95 -18.12 -4.10
CA LYS A 11 24.17 -16.70 -3.81
C LYS A 11 23.07 -15.89 -4.50
N VAL A 12 22.43 -14.97 -3.76
CA VAL A 12 21.50 -13.98 -4.34
C VAL A 12 22.31 -13.12 -5.30
N GLN A 13 22.11 -13.32 -6.60
CA GLN A 13 22.85 -12.64 -7.65
C GLN A 13 22.05 -11.41 -8.10
N MET A 14 22.60 -10.22 -7.89
CA MET A 14 22.10 -9.01 -8.53
C MET A 14 22.44 -9.09 -10.03
N ILE A 15 21.45 -8.81 -10.88
CA ILE A 15 21.60 -8.78 -12.33
C ILE A 15 21.38 -7.33 -12.77
N ASP A 16 22.41 -6.74 -13.37
CA ASP A 16 22.30 -5.44 -14.04
C ASP A 16 21.62 -5.56 -15.41
N ARG A 17 21.26 -4.42 -16.01
CA ARG A 17 20.56 -4.38 -17.31
C ARG A 17 21.31 -5.12 -18.39
N GLU A 18 22.63 -4.95 -18.45
CA GLU A 18 23.46 -5.53 -19.50
C GLU A 18 23.47 -7.06 -19.40
N HIS A 19 23.63 -7.59 -18.18
CA HIS A 19 23.56 -9.01 -17.90
C HIS A 19 22.17 -9.56 -18.21
N LEU A 20 21.10 -8.86 -17.82
CA LEU A 20 19.74 -9.30 -18.17
C LEU A 20 19.56 -9.39 -19.69
N LEU A 21 19.93 -8.37 -20.46
CA LEU A 21 19.76 -8.40 -21.92
C LEU A 21 20.51 -9.58 -22.55
N ARG A 22 21.71 -9.89 -22.05
CA ARG A 22 22.42 -11.11 -22.46
C ARG A 22 21.65 -12.38 -22.10
N LEU A 23 21.03 -12.45 -20.92
CA LEU A 23 20.19 -13.59 -20.52
C LEU A 23 18.95 -13.74 -21.40
N LEU A 24 18.25 -12.65 -21.70
CA LEU A 24 17.05 -12.67 -22.54
C LEU A 24 17.37 -13.09 -23.96
N LYS A 25 18.45 -12.53 -24.54
CA LYS A 25 18.93 -12.89 -25.88
C LYS A 25 19.32 -14.36 -25.95
N ASN A 26 20.13 -14.85 -25.01
CA ASN A 26 20.51 -16.26 -24.97
C ASN A 26 19.31 -17.18 -24.71
N GLY A 27 18.33 -16.73 -23.92
CA GLY A 27 17.07 -17.42 -23.69
C GLY A 27 16.25 -17.60 -24.98
N LEU A 28 16.13 -16.55 -25.78
CA LEU A 28 15.49 -16.63 -27.11
C LEU A 28 16.26 -17.54 -28.06
N ASP A 29 17.59 -17.38 -28.14
CA ASP A 29 18.43 -18.20 -29.01
C ASP A 29 18.41 -19.68 -28.61
N ALA A 30 18.23 -19.98 -27.33
CA ALA A 30 18.06 -21.34 -26.81
C ALA A 30 16.61 -21.85 -26.92
N LYS A 31 15.68 -21.07 -27.49
CA LYS A 31 14.24 -21.36 -27.54
C LYS A 31 13.60 -21.58 -26.16
N SER A 32 14.23 -21.06 -25.11
CA SER A 32 13.74 -21.07 -23.73
C SER A 32 12.77 -19.91 -23.48
N PHE A 33 11.69 -19.85 -24.28
CA PHE A 33 10.78 -18.68 -24.31
C PHE A 33 10.10 -18.39 -22.98
N ARG A 34 9.70 -19.44 -22.25
CA ARG A 34 9.11 -19.30 -20.90
C ARG A 34 10.07 -18.65 -19.92
N PHE A 35 11.35 -19.02 -19.96
CA PHE A 35 12.39 -18.42 -19.14
C PHE A 35 12.59 -16.96 -19.53
N THR A 36 12.75 -16.65 -20.82
CA THR A 36 12.90 -15.28 -21.31
C THR A 36 11.72 -14.41 -20.86
N ARG A 37 10.49 -14.92 -20.98
CA ARG A 37 9.28 -14.22 -20.55
C ARG A 37 9.29 -13.91 -19.06
N GLN A 38 9.65 -14.89 -18.22
CA GLN A 38 9.72 -14.71 -16.76
C GLN A 38 10.82 -13.73 -16.36
N ALA A 39 12.03 -13.87 -16.93
CA ALA A 39 13.14 -12.98 -16.66
C ALA A 39 12.85 -11.53 -17.09
N ALA A 40 12.17 -11.35 -18.24
CA ALA A 40 11.75 -10.03 -18.70
C ALA A 40 10.70 -9.42 -17.76
N LEU A 41 9.71 -10.19 -17.28
CA LEU A 41 8.70 -9.70 -16.33
C LEU A 41 9.30 -9.28 -14.97
N VAL A 42 10.31 -10.02 -14.48
CA VAL A 42 11.03 -9.65 -13.25
C VAL A 42 11.75 -8.31 -13.40
N TRP A 43 12.26 -8.00 -14.59
CA TRP A 43 12.85 -6.69 -14.86
C TRP A 43 11.82 -5.60 -15.00
N LEU A 44 10.77 -5.88 -15.79
CA LEU A 44 9.74 -4.90 -16.09
C LEU A 44 8.97 -4.48 -14.84
N SER A 45 8.83 -5.33 -13.81
CA SER A 45 8.22 -4.93 -12.53
C SER A 45 8.99 -3.84 -11.77
N ALA A 46 10.29 -3.68 -12.04
CA ALA A 46 11.13 -2.62 -11.50
C ALA A 46 11.31 -1.44 -12.48
N PHE A 47 11.33 -1.74 -13.79
CA PHE A 47 11.56 -0.79 -14.87
C PHE A 47 10.54 -0.95 -16.00
N PRO A 48 9.25 -0.59 -15.79
CA PRO A 48 8.17 -0.83 -16.77
C PRO A 48 8.42 -0.16 -18.12
N GLY A 49 9.08 0.99 -18.11
CA GLY A 49 9.41 1.78 -19.30
C GLY A 49 10.65 1.32 -20.04
N ASP A 50 11.27 0.18 -19.72
CA ASP A 50 12.41 -0.33 -20.51
C ASP A 50 11.91 -0.92 -21.83
N LEU A 51 11.93 -0.11 -22.89
CA LEU A 51 11.36 -0.46 -24.21
C LEU A 51 12.03 -1.70 -24.83
N GLU A 52 13.34 -1.86 -24.64
CA GLU A 52 14.09 -2.99 -25.18
C GLU A 52 13.69 -4.31 -24.48
N VAL A 53 13.54 -4.29 -23.16
CA VAL A 53 13.09 -5.48 -22.42
C VAL A 53 11.62 -5.80 -22.70
N ASN A 54 10.76 -4.78 -22.88
CA ASN A 54 9.40 -4.98 -23.37
C ASN A 54 9.38 -5.67 -24.74
N LEU A 55 10.32 -5.33 -25.64
CA LEU A 55 10.43 -5.98 -26.94
C LEU A 55 10.84 -7.46 -26.81
N TYR A 56 11.82 -7.79 -25.95
CA TYR A 56 12.19 -9.18 -25.66
C TYR A 56 11.01 -9.97 -25.06
N TYR A 57 10.21 -9.34 -24.19
CA TYR A 57 9.00 -9.92 -23.64
C TYR A 57 7.95 -10.21 -24.73
N ALA A 58 7.72 -9.27 -25.66
CA ALA A 58 6.82 -9.46 -26.80
C ALA A 58 7.30 -10.62 -27.71
N ILE A 59 8.59 -10.69 -28.04
CA ILE A 59 9.16 -11.78 -28.85
C ILE A 59 8.95 -13.14 -28.16
N ALA A 60 9.16 -13.22 -26.84
CA ALA A 60 8.91 -14.45 -26.10
C ALA A 60 7.43 -14.86 -26.13
N LEU A 61 6.49 -13.92 -26.03
CA LEU A 61 5.04 -14.17 -26.17
C LEU A 61 4.67 -14.71 -27.56
N ILE A 62 5.22 -14.12 -28.63
CA ILE A 62 4.99 -14.60 -30.02
C ILE A 62 5.42 -16.06 -30.14
N ASN A 63 6.61 -16.39 -29.65
CA ASN A 63 7.15 -17.75 -29.72
C ASN A 63 6.43 -18.75 -28.78
N GLU A 64 5.70 -18.28 -27.77
CA GLU A 64 4.79 -19.10 -26.95
C GLU A 64 3.38 -19.26 -27.58
N GLY A 65 3.13 -18.69 -28.76
CA GLY A 65 1.81 -18.72 -29.40
C GLY A 65 0.79 -17.75 -28.79
N ARG A 66 1.24 -16.74 -28.04
CA ARG A 66 0.40 -15.72 -27.39
C ARG A 66 0.37 -14.42 -28.21
N ALA A 67 0.06 -14.53 -29.50
CA ALA A 67 0.15 -13.43 -30.48
C ALA A 67 -0.66 -12.18 -30.07
N GLN A 68 -1.90 -12.34 -29.63
CA GLN A 68 -2.75 -11.22 -29.20
C GLN A 68 -2.16 -10.44 -28.00
N GLN A 69 -1.51 -11.12 -27.05
CA GLN A 69 -0.84 -10.46 -25.92
C GLN A 69 0.41 -9.72 -26.40
N ALA A 70 1.17 -10.32 -27.32
CA ALA A 70 2.33 -9.68 -27.91
C ALA A 70 1.93 -8.42 -28.72
N ALA A 71 0.80 -8.47 -29.43
CA ALA A 71 0.28 -7.35 -30.21
C ALA A 71 -0.03 -6.14 -29.33
N GLN A 72 -0.67 -6.35 -28.18
CA GLN A 72 -0.96 -5.28 -27.21
C GLN A 72 0.32 -4.65 -26.64
N VAL A 73 1.32 -5.48 -26.30
CA VAL A 73 2.62 -4.98 -25.83
C VAL A 73 3.32 -4.17 -26.92
N LEU A 74 3.31 -4.67 -28.15
CA LEU A 74 4.00 -4.05 -29.28
C LEU A 74 3.34 -2.73 -29.72
N GLU A 75 2.01 -2.67 -29.69
CA GLU A 75 1.27 -1.42 -29.92
C GLU A 75 1.65 -0.36 -28.88
N ARG A 76 1.74 -0.73 -27.60
CA ARG A 76 2.21 0.18 -26.54
C ARG A 76 3.65 0.65 -26.76
N ILE A 77 4.55 -0.25 -27.18
CA ILE A 77 5.93 0.13 -27.53
C ILE A 77 5.94 1.14 -28.67
N LEU A 78 5.15 0.91 -29.73
CA LEU A 78 5.11 1.76 -30.92
C LEU A 78 4.35 3.08 -30.71
N ASN A 79 3.41 3.15 -29.76
CA ASN A 79 2.79 4.41 -29.33
C ASN A 79 3.80 5.28 -28.57
N ASN A 80 4.62 4.67 -27.71
CA ASN A 80 5.66 5.36 -26.96
C ASN A 80 6.84 5.77 -27.86
N ASP A 81 7.37 4.84 -28.65
CA ASP A 81 8.46 5.05 -29.59
C ASP A 81 8.07 4.56 -31.01
N PRO A 82 7.40 5.40 -31.81
CA PRO A 82 6.99 5.06 -33.18
C PRO A 82 8.16 4.87 -34.14
N LEU A 83 9.39 5.21 -33.74
CA LEU A 83 10.60 5.11 -34.56
C LEU A 83 11.49 3.92 -34.13
N TYR A 84 10.99 3.03 -33.28
CA TYR A 84 11.74 1.85 -32.85
C TYR A 84 11.76 0.78 -33.95
N VAL A 85 12.84 0.77 -34.75
CA VAL A 85 13.01 -0.06 -35.96
C VAL A 85 12.77 -1.55 -35.71
N GLU A 86 13.33 -2.11 -34.64
CA GLU A 86 13.21 -3.53 -34.30
C GLU A 86 11.74 -3.88 -33.96
N ALA A 87 11.05 -3.03 -33.20
CA ALA A 87 9.65 -3.20 -32.89
C ALA A 87 8.76 -3.07 -34.14
N LEU A 88 9.06 -2.14 -35.04
CA LEU A 88 8.35 -1.98 -36.30
C LEU A 88 8.49 -3.23 -37.20
N LYS A 89 9.69 -3.81 -37.30
CA LYS A 89 9.93 -5.04 -38.08
C LYS A 89 9.07 -6.20 -37.58
N ILE A 90 9.05 -6.41 -36.26
CA ILE A 90 8.19 -7.43 -35.61
C ILE A 90 6.71 -7.09 -35.81
N GLY A 91 6.35 -5.80 -35.78
CA GLY A 91 4.97 -5.33 -35.96
C GLY A 91 4.43 -5.60 -37.36
N VAL A 92 5.26 -5.43 -38.39
CA VAL A 92 4.88 -5.81 -39.76
C VAL A 92 4.52 -7.29 -39.84
N GLU A 93 5.31 -8.16 -39.21
CA GLU A 93 5.06 -9.61 -39.22
C GLU A 93 3.82 -9.98 -38.40
N LEU A 94 3.73 -9.50 -37.15
CA LEU A 94 2.67 -9.87 -36.20
C LEU A 94 1.31 -9.29 -36.59
N PHE A 95 1.26 -8.01 -36.97
CA PHE A 95 -0.01 -7.35 -37.30
C PHE A 95 -0.53 -7.76 -38.68
N SER A 96 0.27 -8.36 -39.56
CA SER A 96 -0.23 -8.83 -40.87
C SER A 96 -1.37 -9.82 -40.75
N SER A 97 -1.39 -10.64 -39.69
CA SER A 97 -2.48 -11.57 -39.40
C SER A 97 -3.60 -10.99 -38.53
N GLU A 98 -3.33 -9.95 -37.73
CA GLU A 98 -4.28 -9.45 -36.72
C GLU A 98 -4.89 -8.09 -37.07
N ASN A 99 -4.11 -7.17 -37.67
CA ASN A 99 -4.50 -5.81 -37.99
C ASN A 99 -3.73 -5.27 -39.21
N ALA A 100 -4.29 -5.47 -40.40
CA ALA A 100 -3.68 -5.06 -41.66
C ALA A 100 -3.38 -3.54 -41.73
N ALA A 101 -4.17 -2.70 -41.06
CA ALA A 101 -3.95 -1.25 -41.03
C ALA A 101 -2.68 -0.89 -40.23
N LEU A 102 -2.49 -1.51 -39.07
CA LEU A 102 -1.26 -1.33 -38.27
C LEU A 102 -0.05 -1.93 -38.97
N ALA A 103 -0.18 -3.10 -39.61
CA ALA A 103 0.91 -3.69 -40.40
C ALA A 103 1.36 -2.74 -41.52
N LYS A 104 0.40 -2.19 -42.28
CA LYS A 104 0.64 -1.18 -43.32
C LYS A 104 1.29 0.09 -42.77
N LYS A 105 0.83 0.59 -41.62
CA LYS A 105 1.44 1.74 -40.93
C LYS A 105 2.90 1.43 -40.58
N CYS A 106 3.17 0.29 -39.93
CA CYS A 106 4.53 -0.11 -39.54
C CYS A 106 5.46 -0.22 -40.76
N ASN A 107 4.98 -0.85 -41.84
CA ASN A 107 5.76 -1.02 -43.06
C ASN A 107 6.07 0.31 -43.74
N GLY A 108 5.11 1.24 -43.75
CA GLY A 108 5.30 2.60 -44.23
C GLY A 108 6.29 3.42 -43.40
N VAL A 109 6.26 3.31 -42.06
CA VAL A 109 7.22 4.00 -41.18
C VAL A 109 8.62 3.44 -41.38
N LEU A 110 8.79 2.12 -41.52
CA LEU A 110 10.09 1.51 -41.87
C LEU A 110 10.64 2.09 -43.18
N GLN A 111 9.80 2.15 -44.22
CA GLN A 111 10.19 2.77 -45.48
C GLN A 111 10.59 4.24 -45.27
N GLY A 112 9.80 5.03 -44.54
CA GLY A 112 10.11 6.42 -44.23
C GLY A 112 11.42 6.61 -43.44
N LEU A 113 11.79 5.63 -42.60
CA LEU A 113 13.07 5.61 -41.89
C LEU A 113 14.25 5.30 -42.80
N GLY A 114 14.01 4.72 -43.99
CA GLY A 114 15.03 4.27 -44.95
C GLY A 114 15.35 2.78 -44.85
N GLU A 115 14.60 2.03 -44.06
CA GLU A 115 14.71 0.57 -43.95
C GLU A 115 14.03 -0.12 -45.15
N GLN A 116 14.43 -1.35 -45.44
CA GLN A 116 13.79 -2.16 -46.48
C GLN A 116 12.40 -2.63 -46.00
N PRO A 117 11.30 -2.21 -46.64
CA PRO A 117 9.96 -2.65 -46.26
C PRO A 117 9.73 -4.11 -46.64
N ASN A 118 8.80 -4.76 -45.94
CA ASN A 118 8.34 -6.09 -46.30
C ASN A 118 7.52 -6.04 -47.60
N GLN A 119 7.91 -6.84 -48.59
CA GLN A 119 7.28 -6.86 -49.92
C GLN A 119 5.87 -7.47 -49.92
N PHE A 120 5.51 -8.22 -48.88
CA PHE A 120 4.23 -8.92 -48.76
C PHE A 120 3.15 -8.11 -48.04
N VAL A 121 3.49 -6.93 -47.53
CA VAL A 121 2.58 -6.03 -46.81
C VAL A 121 2.42 -4.75 -47.60
N ASP A 122 1.18 -4.34 -47.84
CA ASP A 122 0.89 -3.10 -48.57
C ASP A 122 1.62 -1.90 -47.99
N LEU A 123 2.13 -1.03 -48.86
CA LEU A 123 2.75 0.22 -48.48
C LEU A 123 1.77 1.39 -48.59
N PRO A 124 1.81 2.35 -47.66
CA PRO A 124 1.06 3.59 -47.79
C PRO A 124 1.72 4.54 -48.79
N SER A 125 0.90 5.40 -49.42
CA SER A 125 1.37 6.39 -50.40
C SER A 125 2.35 7.41 -49.82
N TRP A 126 2.29 7.63 -48.50
CA TRP A 126 3.15 8.58 -47.79
C TRP A 126 4.56 8.06 -47.48
N GLY A 127 4.81 6.75 -47.52
CA GLY A 127 6.12 6.17 -47.11
C GLY A 127 7.29 6.72 -47.94
N THR A 128 7.19 6.66 -49.26
CA THR A 128 8.19 7.22 -50.19
C THR A 128 8.34 8.74 -50.05
N LYS A 129 7.25 9.46 -49.76
CA LYS A 129 7.28 10.91 -49.57
C LYS A 129 8.05 11.30 -48.31
N LEU A 130 7.93 10.54 -47.22
CA LEU A 130 8.70 10.78 -45.99
C LEU A 130 10.21 10.65 -46.23
N ILE A 131 10.66 9.75 -47.12
CA ILE A 131 12.06 9.67 -47.53
C ILE A 131 12.50 10.97 -48.21
N GLN A 132 11.70 11.48 -49.15
CA GLN A 132 12.00 12.73 -49.87
C GLN A 132 12.03 13.94 -48.91
N VAL A 133 11.11 14.00 -47.94
CA VAL A 133 11.11 15.02 -46.87
C VAL A 133 12.43 14.98 -46.11
N LYS A 134 12.86 13.80 -45.64
CA LYS A 134 14.14 13.64 -44.93
C LYS A 134 15.34 14.01 -45.78
N GLN A 135 15.33 13.69 -47.08
CA GLN A 135 16.39 14.08 -48.01
C GLN A 135 16.47 15.60 -48.17
N ALA A 136 15.32 16.27 -48.33
CA ALA A 136 15.25 17.73 -48.39
C ALA A 136 15.73 18.40 -47.08
N MET A 137 15.36 17.84 -45.92
CA MET A 137 15.86 18.30 -44.62
C MET A 137 17.37 18.12 -44.47
N ALA A 138 17.92 16.98 -44.89
CA ALA A 138 19.37 16.75 -44.89
C ALA A 138 20.11 17.72 -45.83
N ALA A 139 19.48 18.12 -46.94
CA ALA A 139 19.97 19.17 -47.84
C ALA A 139 19.72 20.61 -47.32
N LYS A 140 19.14 20.78 -46.12
CA LYS A 140 18.70 22.06 -45.54
C LYS A 140 17.70 22.86 -46.39
N ASN A 141 17.00 22.18 -47.32
CA ASN A 141 15.94 22.80 -48.11
C ASN A 141 14.59 22.67 -47.40
N PHE A 142 14.40 23.42 -46.32
CA PHE A 142 13.22 23.31 -45.46
C PHE A 142 11.91 23.71 -46.15
N SER A 143 11.96 24.60 -47.14
CA SER A 143 10.76 25.00 -47.90
C SER A 143 10.25 23.87 -48.79
N GLU A 144 11.14 23.16 -49.48
CA GLU A 144 10.80 21.96 -50.23
C GLU A 144 10.32 20.83 -49.31
N ALA A 145 11.02 20.61 -48.18
CA ALA A 145 10.64 19.62 -47.19
C ALA A 145 9.21 19.86 -46.65
N GLN A 146 8.86 21.11 -46.32
CA GLN A 146 7.54 21.47 -45.84
C GLN A 146 6.46 21.25 -46.91
N ASN A 147 6.71 21.62 -48.16
CA ASN A 147 5.76 21.40 -49.27
C ASN A 147 5.48 19.90 -49.49
N LEU A 148 6.53 19.06 -49.47
CA LEU A 148 6.38 17.61 -49.57
C LEU A 148 5.60 17.04 -48.38
N LEU A 149 5.88 17.52 -47.17
CA LEU A 149 5.25 17.06 -45.93
C LEU A 149 3.76 17.41 -45.84
N MET A 150 3.34 18.60 -46.31
CA MET A 150 1.92 18.99 -46.33
C MET A 150 1.07 17.99 -47.14
N SER A 151 1.65 17.40 -48.19
CA SER A 151 0.97 16.37 -48.98
C SER A 151 0.85 15.02 -48.25
N VAL A 152 1.70 14.75 -47.25
CA VAL A 152 1.60 13.58 -46.36
C VAL A 152 0.58 13.85 -45.26
N MET A 153 0.61 15.05 -44.68
CA MET A 153 -0.32 15.44 -43.61
C MET A 153 -1.79 15.49 -44.06
N GLY A 154 -2.04 15.67 -45.36
CA GLY A 154 -3.39 15.58 -45.95
C GLY A 154 -3.99 14.17 -45.97
N ASP A 155 -3.19 13.12 -45.77
CA ASP A 155 -3.67 11.75 -45.63
C ASP A 155 -4.12 11.52 -44.17
N SER A 156 -5.37 11.10 -43.93
CA SER A 156 -5.88 10.89 -42.56
C SER A 156 -5.16 9.76 -41.80
N THR A 157 -4.40 8.91 -42.50
CA THR A 157 -3.69 7.75 -41.96
C THR A 157 -2.20 7.97 -41.72
N HIS A 158 -1.71 9.21 -41.89
CA HIS A 158 -0.29 9.50 -41.70
C HIS A 158 0.18 9.20 -40.25
N PRO A 159 1.44 8.77 -40.09
CA PRO A 159 1.96 8.36 -38.79
C PRO A 159 2.45 9.56 -37.97
N GLU A 160 2.71 9.31 -36.69
CA GLU A 160 3.39 10.20 -35.74
C GLU A 160 4.69 10.78 -36.33
N MET A 161 5.41 9.98 -37.13
CA MET A 161 6.63 10.39 -37.81
C MET A 161 6.46 11.63 -38.69
N ALA A 162 5.30 11.80 -39.36
CA ALA A 162 5.08 12.98 -40.19
C ALA A 162 4.97 14.26 -39.34
N ASP A 163 4.26 14.17 -38.20
CA ASP A 163 4.11 15.27 -37.25
C ASP A 163 5.45 15.59 -36.54
N LEU A 164 6.29 14.57 -36.31
CA LEU A 164 7.66 14.75 -35.81
C LEU A 164 8.56 15.50 -36.79
N LEU A 165 8.52 15.16 -38.08
CA LEU A 165 9.28 15.90 -39.10
C LEU A 165 8.78 17.34 -39.22
N HIS A 166 7.48 17.59 -39.02
CA HIS A 166 6.96 18.96 -39.02
C HIS A 166 7.49 19.76 -37.82
N LEU A 167 7.58 19.15 -36.64
CA LEU A 167 8.20 19.78 -35.47
C LEU A 167 9.68 20.08 -35.71
N GLU A 168 10.42 19.17 -36.34
CA GLU A 168 11.83 19.35 -36.65
C GLU A 168 12.05 20.49 -37.65
N ILE A 169 11.29 20.53 -38.75
CA ILE A 169 11.31 21.64 -39.71
C ILE A 169 10.96 22.97 -39.03
N THR A 170 9.93 22.99 -38.18
CA THR A 170 9.49 24.21 -37.47
C THR A 170 10.54 24.68 -36.48
N SER A 171 11.25 23.76 -35.81
CA SER A 171 12.33 24.08 -34.87
C SER A 171 13.53 24.74 -35.55
N GLU A 172 13.75 24.49 -36.84
CA GLU A 172 14.82 25.09 -37.63
C GLU A 172 14.41 26.40 -38.33
N THR A 173 13.11 26.63 -38.53
CA THR A 173 12.60 27.73 -39.38
C THR A 173 11.80 28.80 -38.64
N SER A 174 11.35 28.52 -37.41
CA SER A 174 10.41 29.37 -36.65
C SER A 174 10.89 29.64 -35.23
N ASP A 175 10.14 30.47 -34.49
CA ASP A 175 10.44 30.79 -33.09
C ASP A 175 9.95 29.72 -32.10
N ALA A 176 10.48 29.74 -30.87
CA ALA A 176 10.13 28.77 -29.83
C ALA A 176 8.63 28.75 -29.49
N THR A 177 7.93 29.87 -29.64
CA THR A 177 6.46 29.95 -29.44
C THR A 177 5.71 29.14 -30.49
N SER A 178 6.12 29.21 -31.75
CA SER A 178 5.54 28.43 -32.85
C SER A 178 5.77 26.93 -32.63
N VAL A 179 6.99 26.55 -32.23
CA VAL A 179 7.32 25.16 -31.86
C VAL A 179 6.45 24.68 -30.70
N LEU A 180 6.29 25.50 -29.65
CA LEU A 180 5.46 25.16 -28.50
C LEU A 180 3.99 24.91 -28.88
N ASN A 181 3.41 25.79 -29.69
CA ASN A 181 2.02 25.65 -30.12
C ASN A 181 1.81 24.39 -30.98
N LEU A 182 2.74 24.12 -31.88
CA LEU A 182 2.71 22.93 -32.72
C LEU A 182 2.91 21.65 -31.89
N ALA A 183 3.85 21.65 -30.95
CA ALA A 183 4.12 20.52 -30.06
C ALA A 183 2.90 20.21 -29.18
N ARG A 184 2.17 21.23 -28.69
CA ARG A 184 0.90 21.04 -27.96
C ARG A 184 -0.19 20.44 -28.84
N LEU A 185 -0.31 20.87 -30.09
CA LEU A 185 -1.28 20.32 -31.04
C LEU A 185 -1.02 18.81 -31.23
N TYR A 186 0.25 18.45 -31.46
CA TYR A 186 0.61 17.06 -31.72
C TYR A 186 0.62 16.20 -30.48
N GLN A 187 0.97 16.74 -29.31
CA GLN A 187 0.84 16.01 -28.05
C GLN A 187 -0.63 15.66 -27.77
N LYS A 188 -1.57 16.54 -28.12
CA LYS A 188 -3.00 16.24 -27.98
C LYS A 188 -3.44 15.07 -28.87
N ARG A 189 -2.83 14.92 -30.05
CA ARG A 189 -3.13 13.84 -30.99
C ARG A 189 -2.41 12.54 -30.63
N TRP A 190 -1.16 12.63 -30.18
CA TRP A 190 -0.25 11.54 -29.90
C TRP A 190 0.29 11.65 -28.46
N PRO A 191 -0.57 11.50 -27.44
CA PRO A 191 -0.21 11.81 -26.05
C PRO A 191 0.89 10.90 -25.48
N GLU A 192 1.05 9.70 -26.03
CA GLU A 192 2.03 8.70 -25.59
C GLU A 192 3.39 8.85 -26.28
N CYS A 193 3.48 9.55 -27.41
CA CYS A 193 4.71 9.64 -28.20
C CYS A 193 5.79 10.43 -27.47
N LEU A 194 6.85 9.72 -27.07
CA LEU A 194 7.93 10.26 -26.25
C LEU A 194 8.70 11.36 -26.95
N GLN A 195 8.92 11.25 -28.25
CA GLN A 195 9.61 12.25 -29.04
C GLN A 195 8.87 13.60 -29.03
N ILE A 196 7.55 13.57 -29.22
CA ILE A 196 6.71 14.77 -29.18
C ILE A 196 6.70 15.36 -27.77
N ASN A 197 6.57 14.51 -26.75
CA ASN A 197 6.57 14.93 -25.35
C ASN A 197 7.92 15.56 -24.93
N LEU A 198 9.05 15.01 -25.39
CA LEU A 198 10.38 15.57 -25.17
C LEU A 198 10.56 16.93 -25.86
N ILE A 199 10.11 17.07 -27.11
CA ILE A 199 10.13 18.36 -27.83
C ILE A 199 9.25 19.39 -27.11
N LEU A 200 8.06 18.99 -26.64
CA LEU A 200 7.17 19.86 -25.88
C LEU A 200 7.80 20.31 -24.56
N ALA A 201 8.44 19.40 -23.83
CA ALA A 201 9.15 19.73 -22.60
C ALA A 201 10.28 20.73 -22.86
N LYS A 202 11.07 20.53 -23.92
CA LYS A 202 12.11 21.46 -24.33
C LYS A 202 11.54 22.85 -24.67
N ALA A 203 10.46 22.90 -25.46
CA ALA A 203 9.81 24.15 -25.83
C ALA A 203 9.20 24.88 -24.61
N TRP A 204 8.71 24.15 -23.61
CA TRP A 204 8.26 24.74 -22.35
C TRP A 204 9.41 25.37 -21.56
N MET A 205 10.59 24.74 -21.49
CA MET A 205 11.76 25.35 -20.85
C MET A 205 12.20 26.62 -21.58
N GLU A 206 12.27 26.57 -22.92
CA GLU A 206 12.68 27.72 -23.75
C GLU A 206 11.70 28.91 -23.65
N THR A 207 10.45 28.67 -23.28
CA THR A 207 9.40 29.69 -23.10
C THR A 207 9.14 30.06 -21.63
N GLY A 208 9.91 29.51 -20.68
CA GLY A 208 9.85 29.84 -19.26
C GLY A 208 8.75 29.12 -18.46
N ASN A 209 8.24 28.00 -18.96
CA ASN A 209 7.24 27.14 -18.28
C ASN A 209 7.89 25.87 -17.69
N ASP A 210 8.85 26.08 -16.78
CA ASP A 210 9.74 25.02 -16.28
C ASP A 210 9.01 23.91 -15.53
N ASP A 211 7.96 24.24 -14.76
CA ASP A 211 7.22 23.26 -13.95
C ASP A 211 6.55 22.17 -14.82
N GLU A 212 5.87 22.59 -15.89
CA GLU A 212 5.23 21.64 -16.81
C GLU A 212 6.27 20.89 -17.66
N ALA A 213 7.40 21.53 -17.98
CA ALA A 213 8.52 20.86 -18.65
C ALA A 213 9.11 19.72 -17.80
N VAL A 214 9.39 19.99 -16.53
CA VAL A 214 9.94 18.99 -15.60
C VAL A 214 8.94 17.85 -15.38
N LYS A 215 7.64 18.16 -15.21
CA LYS A 215 6.59 17.12 -15.11
C LYS A 215 6.59 16.21 -16.33
N MET A 216 6.67 16.79 -17.53
CA MET A 216 6.71 16.02 -18.78
C MET A 216 7.99 15.19 -18.92
N MET A 217 9.16 15.71 -18.51
CA MET A 217 10.41 14.95 -18.54
C MET A 217 10.40 13.74 -17.59
N HIS A 218 9.82 13.87 -16.39
CA HIS A 218 9.64 12.72 -15.50
C HIS A 218 8.69 11.67 -16.08
N LEU A 219 7.63 12.10 -16.76
CA LEU A 219 6.73 11.19 -17.48
C LEU A 219 7.46 10.45 -18.60
N CYS A 220 8.30 11.15 -19.38
CA CYS A 220 9.13 10.51 -20.40
C CYS A 220 10.13 9.52 -19.79
N ALA A 221 10.79 9.87 -18.68
CA ALA A 221 11.73 8.98 -18.00
C ALA A 221 11.08 7.72 -17.42
N ALA A 222 9.82 7.80 -16.98
CA ALA A 222 9.07 6.64 -16.50
C ALA A 222 8.68 5.67 -17.63
N ASN A 223 8.41 6.19 -18.83
CA ASN A 223 8.00 5.40 -20.01
C ASN A 223 9.16 5.03 -20.93
N ASP A 224 10.38 5.50 -20.64
CA ASP A 224 11.63 5.17 -21.30
C ASP A 224 12.77 5.12 -20.28
N ALA A 225 12.75 4.12 -19.41
CA ALA A 225 13.66 4.06 -18.25
C ALA A 225 15.14 3.96 -18.65
N SER A 226 15.45 3.40 -19.82
CA SER A 226 16.80 3.27 -20.36
C SER A 226 17.30 4.52 -21.09
N ALA A 227 16.44 5.54 -21.23
CA ALA A 227 16.71 6.75 -22.00
C ALA A 227 17.00 6.46 -23.49
N GLN A 228 16.36 5.45 -24.08
CA GLN A 228 16.54 5.07 -25.49
C GLN A 228 16.18 6.21 -26.45
N VAL A 229 15.00 6.79 -26.29
CA VAL A 229 14.46 7.85 -27.15
C VAL A 229 15.27 9.15 -27.06
N PRO A 230 15.52 9.74 -25.88
CA PRO A 230 16.30 10.97 -25.78
C PRO A 230 17.76 10.76 -26.20
N THR A 231 18.33 9.56 -25.98
CA THR A 231 19.68 9.25 -26.46
C THR A 231 19.75 9.26 -27.99
N ARG A 232 18.72 8.73 -28.65
CA ARG A 232 18.61 8.78 -30.12
C ARG A 232 18.39 10.21 -30.63
N MET A 233 17.65 11.04 -29.90
CA MET A 233 17.35 12.41 -30.32
C MET A 233 18.52 13.37 -30.07
N TRP A 234 19.12 13.33 -28.88
CA TRP A 234 20.05 14.37 -28.40
C TRP A 234 21.44 13.83 -28.01
N GLY A 235 21.72 12.56 -28.33
CA GLY A 235 22.98 11.88 -27.98
C GLY A 235 23.02 11.41 -26.54
N SER A 236 24.10 10.76 -26.10
CA SER A 236 24.21 10.18 -24.75
C SER A 236 24.40 11.20 -23.62
N ASN A 237 24.82 12.42 -23.94
CA ASN A 237 25.14 13.49 -23.00
C ASN A 237 24.13 14.65 -23.12
N PHE A 238 22.85 14.38 -22.90
CA PHE A 238 21.81 15.40 -22.86
C PHE A 238 21.61 16.00 -21.46
N ALA A 239 21.18 17.26 -21.38
CA ALA A 239 21.17 18.06 -20.14
C ALA A 239 20.41 17.42 -18.96
N TYR A 240 19.35 16.68 -19.23
CA TYR A 240 18.47 16.06 -18.24
C TYR A 240 18.71 14.55 -18.10
N ARG A 241 19.86 14.03 -18.55
CA ARG A 241 20.31 12.65 -18.30
C ARG A 241 20.26 12.25 -16.82
N PRO A 242 20.53 13.14 -15.85
CA PRO A 242 20.42 12.83 -14.42
C PRO A 242 19.01 12.47 -13.93
N ILE A 243 17.94 12.76 -14.68
CA ILE A 243 16.56 12.38 -14.32
C ILE A 243 16.34 10.87 -14.52
N TYR A 244 17.08 10.25 -15.44
CA TYR A 244 16.99 8.82 -15.74
C TYR A 244 17.81 7.99 -14.74
N PRO A 245 17.40 6.75 -14.44
CA PRO A 245 18.14 5.85 -13.56
C PRO A 245 19.62 5.73 -13.95
N SER A 246 20.52 5.91 -12.97
CA SER A 246 21.97 5.74 -13.16
C SER A 246 22.45 4.32 -12.86
N LYS A 247 21.66 3.53 -12.12
CA LYS A 247 21.89 2.11 -11.84
C LYS A 247 20.59 1.35 -12.00
N MET A 248 20.56 0.40 -12.93
CA MET A 248 19.42 -0.47 -13.19
C MET A 248 19.84 -1.90 -12.86
N GLU A 249 19.34 -2.45 -11.75
CA GLU A 249 19.68 -3.77 -11.24
C GLU A 249 18.44 -4.40 -10.58
N VAL A 250 18.26 -5.72 -10.72
CA VAL A 250 17.20 -6.49 -10.06
C VAL A 250 17.78 -7.73 -9.40
N VAL A 251 17.07 -8.25 -8.39
CA VAL A 251 17.43 -9.52 -7.76
C VAL A 251 17.05 -10.67 -8.72
N SER A 252 18.01 -11.55 -9.03
CA SER A 252 17.73 -12.77 -9.80
C SER A 252 16.89 -13.74 -8.97
N SER A 253 15.59 -13.83 -9.27
CA SER A 253 14.66 -14.79 -8.66
C SER A 253 14.31 -15.96 -9.60
N PHE A 254 15.03 -16.09 -10.72
CA PHE A 254 14.79 -17.11 -11.73
C PHE A 254 16.02 -18.03 -11.92
N SER A 255 15.77 -19.34 -12.01
CA SER A 255 16.82 -20.30 -12.36
C SER A 255 17.11 -20.24 -13.86
N VAL A 256 18.37 -20.00 -14.23
CA VAL A 256 18.82 -20.01 -15.64
C VAL A 256 18.86 -21.47 -16.14
N PRO A 257 18.07 -21.85 -17.16
CA PRO A 257 18.08 -23.20 -17.71
C PRO A 257 19.47 -23.60 -18.23
N ALA A 258 19.82 -24.89 -18.14
CA ALA A 258 21.12 -25.40 -18.56
C ALA A 258 21.48 -25.05 -20.03
N GLU A 259 20.47 -24.97 -20.89
CA GLU A 259 20.59 -24.59 -22.30
C GLU A 259 21.01 -23.12 -22.47
N VAL A 260 20.52 -22.24 -21.59
CA VAL A 260 20.86 -20.80 -21.56
C VAL A 260 22.22 -20.60 -20.88
N ALA A 261 22.47 -21.30 -19.77
CA ALA A 261 23.75 -21.30 -19.07
C ALA A 261 24.92 -21.82 -19.94
N GLY A 262 24.65 -22.82 -20.78
CA GLY A 262 25.59 -23.36 -21.74
C GLY A 262 26.03 -22.34 -22.79
N LYS A 263 25.10 -21.51 -23.29
CA LYS A 263 25.42 -20.41 -24.23
C LYS A 263 26.15 -19.24 -23.56
N LEU A 264 25.93 -19.03 -22.26
CA LEU A 264 26.63 -18.02 -21.45
C LEU A 264 28.04 -18.44 -21.01
N GLY A 265 28.49 -19.65 -21.34
CA GLY A 265 29.78 -20.18 -20.88
C GLY A 265 29.82 -20.51 -19.38
N MET A 266 28.67 -20.54 -18.69
CA MET A 266 28.57 -20.84 -17.25
C MET A 266 28.72 -22.35 -16.95
N ASN A 267 28.79 -23.21 -17.98
CA ASN A 267 29.06 -24.64 -17.87
C ASN A 267 30.57 -24.99 -17.97
N ILE A 268 31.45 -24.14 -17.44
CA ILE A 268 32.89 -24.41 -17.34
C ILE A 268 33.25 -24.47 -15.85
N LEU A 269 33.46 -25.68 -15.33
CA LEU A 269 34.03 -25.90 -14.00
C LEU A 269 35.41 -25.22 -13.95
N GLY A 270 35.63 -24.34 -12.97
CA GLY A 270 36.92 -23.72 -12.75
C GLY A 270 38.00 -24.78 -12.54
N SER A 271 39.03 -24.74 -13.38
CA SER A 271 40.26 -25.50 -13.19
C SER A 271 40.87 -25.13 -11.84
N GLY A 272 41.10 -26.15 -11.00
CA GLY A 272 41.82 -25.98 -9.73
C GLY A 272 43.18 -25.32 -9.96
N SER A 273 43.63 -24.55 -8.97
CA SER A 273 44.95 -23.92 -8.93
C SER A 273 46.05 -24.95 -9.17
N GLY A 274 46.63 -24.92 -10.37
CA GLY A 274 47.77 -25.73 -10.76
C GLY A 274 48.01 -25.67 -12.27
N THR A 275 48.82 -24.72 -12.73
CA THR A 275 49.46 -24.78 -14.07
C THR A 275 50.65 -25.73 -14.05
N PRO A 276 51.20 -26.18 -15.20
CA PRO A 276 50.61 -26.42 -16.52
C PRO A 276 50.97 -27.84 -17.07
N ASN A 277 50.19 -28.36 -18.03
CA ASN A 277 50.71 -28.86 -19.33
C ASN A 277 49.66 -29.66 -20.11
N VAL A 278 49.70 -29.42 -21.41
CA VAL A 278 48.96 -30.07 -22.49
C VAL A 278 49.40 -31.53 -22.65
N THR A 279 48.45 -32.48 -22.73
CA THR A 279 48.42 -33.56 -23.75
C THR A 279 47.17 -34.47 -23.67
N THR A 280 46.44 -34.51 -24.79
CA THR A 280 45.83 -35.67 -25.48
C THR A 280 44.87 -36.67 -24.80
N PHE A 281 43.67 -36.75 -25.39
CA PHE A 281 42.87 -37.95 -25.77
C PHE A 281 42.97 -39.25 -24.94
N ALA A 282 41.84 -39.76 -24.43
CA ALA A 282 41.15 -40.95 -24.98
C ALA A 282 40.05 -41.51 -24.04
N SER A 283 38.91 -41.80 -24.67
CA SER A 283 37.86 -42.79 -24.37
C SER A 283 37.93 -43.69 -23.12
N TYR A 284 36.78 -43.85 -22.46
CA TYR A 284 36.39 -45.10 -21.79
C TYR A 284 34.98 -45.55 -22.22
N PRO A 285 34.79 -46.83 -22.58
CA PRO A 285 33.46 -47.44 -22.57
C PRO A 285 33.25 -48.34 -21.34
N LYS A 286 32.05 -48.19 -20.76
CA LYS A 286 31.11 -49.19 -20.22
C LYS A 286 31.67 -50.43 -19.49
N SER A 287 31.13 -50.74 -18.30
CA SER A 287 29.90 -51.56 -18.15
C SER A 287 29.70 -52.08 -16.72
N ASN A 288 28.42 -52.08 -16.33
CA ASN A 288 27.65 -53.06 -15.55
C ASN A 288 28.25 -53.80 -14.33
N GLY A 289 27.44 -53.86 -13.28
CA GLY A 289 27.11 -55.17 -12.69
C GLY A 289 27.02 -55.27 -11.16
N GLN A 290 25.79 -55.12 -10.65
CA GLN A 290 25.12 -55.98 -9.67
C GLN A 290 25.57 -56.08 -8.19
N ALA A 291 24.52 -56.29 -7.39
CA ALA A 291 24.40 -56.26 -5.94
C ALA A 291 24.68 -57.61 -5.26
N SER A 292 24.87 -57.58 -3.93
CA SER A 292 24.22 -58.52 -2.99
C SER A 292 24.38 -58.08 -1.52
N PHE A 293 23.34 -58.42 -0.75
CA PHE A 293 23.12 -58.24 0.69
C PHE A 293 24.07 -59.07 1.58
N ASP A 294 24.21 -58.66 2.86
CA ASP A 294 23.96 -59.55 4.02
C ASP A 294 24.03 -58.79 5.37
N SER A 295 23.13 -59.15 6.29
CA SER A 295 23.16 -58.85 7.74
C SER A 295 23.29 -60.17 8.50
N PRO A 296 23.71 -60.18 9.78
CA PRO A 296 22.79 -60.66 10.84
C PRO A 296 22.98 -60.01 12.24
N ALA A 297 22.14 -60.48 13.17
CA ALA A 297 21.64 -59.88 14.43
C ALA A 297 22.28 -60.40 15.75
N TYR A 298 21.80 -59.86 16.90
CA TYR A 298 21.37 -60.46 18.23
C TYR A 298 21.72 -59.51 19.42
N ASP A 299 20.79 -58.88 20.16
CA ASP A 299 19.91 -59.29 21.30
C ASP A 299 20.54 -59.16 22.73
N SER A 300 19.86 -58.44 23.64
CA SER A 300 19.44 -58.88 25.00
C SER A 300 19.04 -57.71 25.92
N THR A 301 18.02 -57.99 26.76
CA THR A 301 17.16 -57.16 27.63
C THR A 301 17.69 -56.86 29.05
N GLU A 302 17.21 -55.79 29.70
CA GLU A 302 16.82 -55.75 31.14
C GLU A 302 16.00 -54.48 31.51
N GLU A 303 15.01 -54.63 32.40
CA GLU A 303 14.09 -53.60 32.95
C GLU A 303 14.45 -53.20 34.39
N TYR A 304 14.25 -51.92 34.78
CA TYR A 304 13.77 -51.47 36.12
C TYR A 304 13.40 -49.95 36.10
N GLU A 305 12.21 -49.58 36.61
CA GLU A 305 11.67 -48.21 36.84
C GLU A 305 12.17 -47.58 38.18
N PRO A 306 11.80 -46.34 38.57
CA PRO A 306 11.87 -45.05 37.88
C PRO A 306 12.59 -43.97 38.74
N GLU A 307 13.51 -43.19 38.17
CA GLU A 307 14.18 -42.09 38.89
C GLU A 307 13.81 -40.70 38.32
N LEU A 308 13.63 -39.72 39.21
CA LEU A 308 13.26 -38.33 38.92
C LEU A 308 14.16 -37.72 37.83
N THR A 309 13.59 -37.44 36.66
CA THR A 309 14.28 -36.67 35.62
C THR A 309 14.18 -35.17 35.92
N GLN A 310 15.33 -34.59 36.27
CA GLN A 310 15.57 -33.17 36.13
C GLN A 310 15.26 -32.72 34.69
N PRO A 311 14.81 -31.48 34.45
CA PRO A 311 14.59 -31.00 33.09
C PRO A 311 15.90 -31.07 32.30
N LEU A 312 15.88 -31.83 31.21
CA LEU A 312 16.98 -31.91 30.24
C LEU A 312 17.38 -30.51 29.80
N ARG A 313 18.58 -30.10 30.20
CA ARG A 313 19.31 -28.98 29.59
C ARG A 313 19.78 -29.44 28.23
N THR A 314 19.31 -28.78 27.18
CA THR A 314 19.91 -28.91 25.84
C THR A 314 21.30 -28.26 25.86
N GLU A 315 22.31 -29.03 25.48
CA GLU A 315 23.65 -28.53 25.22
C GLU A 315 23.63 -27.52 24.07
N VAL A 316 24.27 -26.37 24.29
CA VAL A 316 24.48 -25.34 23.28
C VAL A 316 25.70 -25.75 22.47
N SER A 317 25.47 -26.28 21.26
CA SER A 317 26.49 -26.31 20.21
C SER A 317 26.38 -25.06 19.35
N SER A 318 27.49 -24.34 19.23
CA SER A 318 27.63 -23.18 18.37
C SER A 318 27.69 -23.60 16.90
N PHE A 319 27.02 -22.78 16.09
CA PHE A 319 27.29 -22.50 14.67
C PHE A 319 26.77 -23.47 13.60
N ASP A 320 26.06 -22.85 12.65
CA ASP A 320 25.66 -23.26 11.31
C ASP A 320 24.79 -24.51 11.10
N GLY A 321 23.50 -24.25 10.88
CA GLY A 321 22.69 -25.11 10.01
C GLY A 321 21.20 -25.13 10.32
N TYR A 322 20.42 -24.16 9.79
CA TYR A 322 19.06 -24.42 9.31
C TYR A 322 18.72 -23.59 8.07
N LYS A 323 18.15 -24.31 7.11
CA LYS A 323 17.77 -23.94 5.76
C LYS A 323 16.35 -23.34 5.79
N VAL A 324 16.24 -22.06 5.43
CA VAL A 324 14.95 -21.39 5.25
C VAL A 324 14.36 -21.85 3.92
N LEU A 325 13.17 -22.45 3.96
CA LEU A 325 12.37 -22.74 2.77
C LEU A 325 11.98 -21.39 2.11
N PRO A 326 12.01 -21.27 0.78
CA PRO A 326 11.59 -20.05 0.13
C PRO A 326 10.09 -19.82 0.38
N THR A 327 9.77 -18.83 1.22
CA THR A 327 8.49 -18.14 1.14
C THR A 327 8.45 -17.38 -0.18
N GLU A 328 7.44 -17.67 -0.99
CA GLU A 328 7.19 -17.01 -2.27
C GLU A 328 7.12 -15.48 -2.07
N ASP A 329 8.11 -14.79 -2.61
CA ASP A 329 8.15 -13.32 -2.67
C ASP A 329 7.02 -12.84 -3.58
N GLY A 330 5.92 -12.41 -2.96
CA GLY A 330 4.84 -11.69 -3.64
C GLY A 330 5.37 -10.40 -4.26
N GLY A 331 5.63 -10.44 -5.56
CA GLY A 331 6.02 -9.29 -6.36
C GLY A 331 4.96 -8.18 -6.28
N PHE A 332 5.42 -6.94 -6.12
CA PHE A 332 4.60 -5.75 -6.28
C PHE A 332 3.97 -5.76 -7.68
N GLN A 333 2.63 -5.79 -7.73
CA GLN A 333 1.90 -5.57 -8.97
C GLN A 333 2.01 -4.10 -9.37
N GLU A 334 2.45 -3.86 -10.61
CA GLU A 334 2.44 -2.53 -11.21
C GLU A 334 1.02 -2.00 -11.35
N HIS A 335 0.84 -0.73 -10.96
CA HIS A 335 -0.42 -0.03 -11.09
C HIS A 335 -0.59 0.56 -12.50
N PRO A 336 -1.79 0.46 -13.11
CA PRO A 336 -2.11 1.25 -14.29
C PRO A 336 -2.12 2.75 -13.94
N ASN A 337 -1.42 3.54 -14.74
CA ASN A 337 -1.30 4.99 -14.60
C ASN A 337 -2.70 5.65 -14.54
N PHE A 338 -3.00 6.30 -13.42
CA PHE A 338 -4.12 7.22 -13.31
C PHE A 338 -3.79 8.46 -14.16
N GLN A 339 -4.44 8.61 -15.32
CA GLN A 339 -4.34 9.84 -16.09
C GLN A 339 -5.03 10.96 -15.32
N ASP A 340 -4.20 11.89 -14.86
CA ASP A 340 -4.52 13.17 -14.26
C ASP A 340 -5.35 13.99 -15.27
N ASN A 341 -6.66 13.75 -15.31
CA ASN A 341 -7.55 14.38 -16.27
C ASN A 341 -7.81 15.83 -15.81
N LYS A 342 -6.85 16.73 -16.10
CA LYS A 342 -6.98 18.19 -16.01
C LYS A 342 -8.04 18.66 -17.03
N GLN A 343 -9.32 18.34 -16.82
CA GLN A 343 -10.39 19.13 -17.41
C GLN A 343 -10.38 20.49 -16.71
N LYS A 344 -10.08 21.55 -17.48
CA LYS A 344 -10.33 22.92 -17.04
C LYS A 344 -11.77 23.00 -16.51
N PRO A 345 -12.01 23.57 -15.31
CA PRO A 345 -13.36 23.76 -14.82
C PRO A 345 -14.14 24.59 -15.84
N ALA A 346 -15.34 24.15 -16.20
CA ALA A 346 -16.31 25.03 -16.86
C ALA A 346 -16.41 26.31 -16.03
N GLY A 347 -16.27 27.47 -16.69
CA GLY A 347 -16.21 28.76 -16.01
C GLY A 347 -17.38 28.93 -15.05
N LYS A 348 -17.08 29.10 -13.75
CA LYS A 348 -18.07 29.49 -12.73
C LYS A 348 -18.82 30.73 -13.22
N SER A 349 -20.15 30.78 -13.06
CA SER A 349 -20.94 31.98 -13.41
C SER A 349 -20.42 33.18 -12.61
N SER A 350 -20.53 34.39 -13.19
CA SER A 350 -20.05 35.64 -12.57
C SER A 350 -20.59 35.85 -11.16
N THR A 351 -21.83 35.43 -10.91
CA THR A 351 -22.49 35.53 -9.61
C THR A 351 -21.82 34.68 -8.52
N VAL A 352 -21.29 33.50 -8.86
CA VAL A 352 -20.63 32.61 -7.88
C VAL A 352 -19.26 33.14 -7.48
N LYS A 353 -18.55 33.79 -8.40
CA LYS A 353 -17.26 34.43 -8.11
C LYS A 353 -17.44 35.63 -7.17
N GLU A 354 -18.46 36.45 -7.43
CA GLU A 354 -18.77 37.63 -6.61
C GLU A 354 -19.14 37.25 -5.17
N VAL A 355 -19.89 36.16 -4.99
CA VAL A 355 -20.25 35.63 -3.67
C VAL A 355 -19.06 34.99 -2.95
N GLU A 356 -18.18 34.25 -3.65
CA GLU A 356 -16.93 33.72 -3.07
C GLU A 356 -15.99 34.84 -2.61
N GLU A 357 -15.92 35.93 -3.37
CA GLU A 357 -15.02 37.06 -3.10
C GLU A 357 -15.51 37.89 -1.90
N GLU A 358 -16.82 38.07 -1.74
CA GLU A 358 -17.43 38.66 -0.55
C GLU A 358 -17.26 37.76 0.68
N LEU A 359 -17.49 36.43 0.56
CA LEU A 359 -17.28 35.48 1.65
C LEU A 359 -15.80 35.41 2.09
N LYS A 360 -14.86 35.57 1.16
CA LYS A 360 -13.43 35.60 1.45
C LYS A 360 -13.04 36.86 2.23
N LYS A 361 -13.57 38.03 1.88
CA LYS A 361 -13.37 39.27 2.66
C LYS A 361 -13.92 39.12 4.08
N VAL A 362 -15.07 38.46 4.25
CA VAL A 362 -15.65 38.18 5.56
C VAL A 362 -14.76 37.22 6.36
N ALA A 363 -14.25 36.14 5.75
CA ALA A 363 -13.36 35.17 6.41
C ALA A 363 -12.02 35.78 6.85
N GLU A 364 -11.45 36.69 6.06
CA GLU A 364 -10.25 37.46 6.40
C GLU A 364 -10.51 38.44 7.55
N SER A 365 -11.72 39.03 7.61
CA SER A 365 -12.12 39.96 8.67
C SER A 365 -12.30 39.32 10.06
N ILE A 366 -12.53 37.99 10.12
CA ILE A 366 -12.74 37.23 11.37
C ILE A 366 -11.50 36.43 11.81
N ASN A 367 -10.34 36.65 11.20
CA ASN A 367 -9.06 36.02 11.57
C ASN A 367 -9.10 34.47 11.57
N GLN A 368 -9.89 33.86 10.67
CA GLN A 368 -9.94 32.41 10.46
C GLN A 368 -9.47 32.02 9.03
N PRO A 369 -8.15 31.93 8.77
CA PRO A 369 -7.60 31.61 7.46
C PRO A 369 -7.81 30.14 7.02
N VAL A 370 -8.40 29.28 7.87
CA VAL A 370 -8.67 27.86 7.57
C VAL A 370 -9.82 27.69 6.55
N ILE A 371 -10.67 28.71 6.39
CA ILE A 371 -11.88 28.64 5.55
C ILE A 371 -11.56 28.69 4.05
N SER A 372 -10.37 29.14 3.63
CA SER A 372 -10.01 29.22 2.21
C SER A 372 -9.49 27.92 1.59
N ASN A 373 -9.18 26.90 2.41
CA ASN A 373 -8.54 25.63 1.98
C ASN A 373 -9.36 24.38 2.34
N SER A 374 -10.69 24.50 2.51
CA SER A 374 -11.56 23.37 2.83
C SER A 374 -12.58 23.10 1.73
N ASP A 375 -12.75 21.82 1.36
CA ASP A 375 -13.86 21.39 0.48
C ASP A 375 -15.16 21.40 1.29
N ASN A 376 -15.95 22.45 1.06
CA ASN A 376 -17.21 22.75 1.76
C ASN A 376 -18.45 22.20 1.02
N ARG A 377 -18.29 21.29 0.05
CA ARG A 377 -19.41 20.58 -0.58
C ARG A 377 -20.25 19.84 0.47
N PHE A 378 -21.55 19.71 0.19
CA PHE A 378 -22.51 19.09 1.10
C PHE A 378 -22.18 17.60 1.29
N PRO A 379 -22.05 17.09 2.53
CA PRO A 379 -21.51 15.75 2.77
C PRO A 379 -22.57 14.66 2.60
N ALA A 380 -22.19 13.59 1.88
CA ALA A 380 -22.99 12.39 1.71
C ALA A 380 -22.48 11.26 2.63
N TYR A 381 -23.41 10.64 3.36
CA TYR A 381 -23.22 9.40 4.09
C TYR A 381 -23.39 8.23 3.13
N VAL A 382 -22.29 7.57 2.76
CA VAL A 382 -22.30 6.48 1.77
C VAL A 382 -22.26 5.14 2.48
N VAL A 383 -23.33 4.35 2.36
CA VAL A 383 -23.35 2.94 2.74
C VAL A 383 -22.86 2.12 1.54
N LEU A 384 -21.73 1.44 1.69
CA LEU A 384 -21.11 0.63 0.66
C LEU A 384 -21.31 -0.87 0.95
N SER A 385 -21.82 -1.62 -0.02
CA SER A 385 -21.88 -3.09 0.02
C SER A 385 -21.90 -3.69 -1.39
N MET A 386 -21.88 -5.01 -1.51
CA MET A 386 -21.94 -5.73 -2.79
C MET A 386 -23.17 -6.64 -2.83
N ASN A 387 -24.05 -6.47 -3.81
CA ASN A 387 -25.26 -7.29 -3.92
C ASN A 387 -24.91 -8.77 -4.10
N LYS A 388 -23.99 -9.07 -5.02
CA LYS A 388 -23.49 -10.44 -5.28
C LYS A 388 -22.78 -11.03 -4.05
N GLY A 389 -22.05 -10.21 -3.30
CA GLY A 389 -21.36 -10.65 -2.09
C GLY A 389 -22.33 -11.06 -0.99
N LEU A 390 -23.35 -10.22 -0.74
CA LEU A 390 -24.40 -10.50 0.24
C LEU A 390 -25.19 -11.76 -0.13
N GLU A 391 -25.58 -11.90 -1.41
CA GLU A 391 -26.31 -13.07 -1.89
C GLU A 391 -25.49 -14.36 -1.76
N THR A 392 -24.20 -14.29 -2.09
CA THR A 392 -23.30 -15.45 -2.00
C THR A 392 -23.10 -15.90 -0.55
N GLN A 393 -22.98 -14.96 0.40
CA GLN A 393 -22.73 -15.30 1.79
C GLN A 393 -24.00 -15.67 2.56
N TYR A 394 -25.08 -14.89 2.42
CA TYR A 394 -26.28 -14.99 3.28
C TYR A 394 -27.54 -15.48 2.54
N GLY A 395 -27.48 -15.60 1.22
CA GLY A 395 -28.63 -15.93 0.37
C GLY A 395 -29.50 -14.72 0.02
N ALA A 396 -30.36 -14.90 -0.99
CA ALA A 396 -31.18 -13.83 -1.55
C ALA A 396 -32.20 -13.23 -0.55
N GLN A 397 -32.84 -14.07 0.27
CA GLN A 397 -33.83 -13.61 1.26
C GLN A 397 -33.18 -12.72 2.34
N SER A 398 -32.07 -13.18 2.92
CA SER A 398 -31.30 -12.40 3.90
C SER A 398 -30.75 -11.12 3.31
N THR A 399 -30.28 -11.16 2.05
CA THR A 399 -29.82 -9.98 1.32
C THR A 399 -30.91 -8.91 1.22
N GLN A 400 -32.14 -9.32 0.90
CA GLN A 400 -33.27 -8.41 0.84
C GLN A 400 -33.56 -7.77 2.21
N VAL A 401 -33.54 -8.55 3.29
CA VAL A 401 -33.71 -8.05 4.66
C VAL A 401 -32.62 -7.04 5.02
N ILE A 402 -31.35 -7.33 4.69
CA ILE A 402 -30.23 -6.40 4.90
C ILE A 402 -30.48 -5.10 4.14
N LYS A 403 -30.82 -5.16 2.83
CA LYS A 403 -31.11 -3.98 2.01
C LYS A 403 -32.23 -3.12 2.62
N ASP A 404 -33.26 -3.75 3.16
CA ASP A 404 -34.38 -3.02 3.76
C ASP A 404 -34.01 -2.37 5.10
N GLU A 405 -33.18 -3.01 5.93
CA GLU A 405 -32.61 -2.35 7.12
C GLU A 405 -31.66 -1.21 6.76
N LEU A 406 -30.82 -1.37 5.73
CA LEU A 406 -29.94 -0.29 5.25
C LEU A 406 -30.73 0.92 4.73
N LYS A 407 -31.87 0.70 4.06
CA LYS A 407 -32.77 1.81 3.68
C LYS A 407 -33.34 2.55 4.90
N LYS A 408 -33.63 1.84 6.01
CA LYS A 408 -34.06 2.49 7.26
C LYS A 408 -32.94 3.32 7.87
N LEU A 409 -31.70 2.82 7.84
CA LEU A 409 -30.52 3.58 8.26
C LEU A 409 -30.31 4.83 7.41
N MET A 410 -30.39 4.71 6.09
CA MET A 410 -30.33 5.89 5.21
C MET A 410 -31.37 6.94 5.58
N LYS A 411 -32.62 6.51 5.81
CA LYS A 411 -33.71 7.40 6.19
C LYS A 411 -33.43 8.12 7.52
N SER A 412 -32.91 7.43 8.53
CA SER A 412 -32.58 8.06 9.82
C SER A 412 -31.45 9.08 9.71
N ILE A 413 -30.53 8.92 8.75
CA ILE A 413 -29.51 9.93 8.43
C ILE A 413 -30.12 11.12 7.68
N GLN A 414 -31.00 10.90 6.71
CA GLN A 414 -31.67 11.99 5.94
C GLN A 414 -32.52 12.90 6.83
N GLU A 415 -33.11 12.35 7.90
CA GLU A 415 -33.89 13.12 8.87
C GLU A 415 -33.01 14.10 9.70
N LYS A 416 -31.68 13.99 9.61
CA LYS A 416 -30.74 14.93 10.23
C LYS A 416 -30.42 16.08 9.27
N ASN A 417 -30.57 17.30 9.76
CA ASN A 417 -30.18 18.53 9.04
C ASN A 417 -28.65 18.64 8.92
N ALA A 418 -28.00 17.95 7.98
CA ALA A 418 -26.61 18.20 7.55
C ALA A 418 -26.06 17.19 6.53
N TRP A 419 -26.77 16.09 6.25
CA TRP A 419 -26.21 14.97 5.47
C TRP A 419 -27.19 14.48 4.40
N SER A 420 -26.70 14.19 3.21
CA SER A 420 -27.39 13.30 2.28
C SER A 420 -27.01 11.85 2.61
N SER A 421 -27.77 10.86 2.13
CA SER A 421 -27.45 9.44 2.35
C SER A 421 -27.57 8.66 1.06
N ILE A 422 -26.62 7.78 0.78
CA ILE A 422 -26.54 6.99 -0.44
C ILE A 422 -26.26 5.53 -0.08
N LEU A 423 -27.10 4.61 -0.56
CA LEU A 423 -26.75 3.19 -0.62
C LEU A 423 -26.09 2.95 -1.96
N PHE A 424 -24.80 2.62 -1.92
CA PHE A 424 -23.98 2.36 -3.08
C PHE A 424 -23.62 0.88 -3.15
N MET A 425 -24.10 0.22 -4.20
CA MET A 425 -23.76 -1.16 -4.53
C MET A 425 -23.09 -1.16 -5.91
N PRO A 426 -21.75 -1.19 -5.99
CA PRO A 426 -21.01 -1.04 -7.24
C PRO A 426 -21.33 -2.09 -8.31
N ASP A 427 -21.89 -3.23 -7.93
CA ASP A 427 -22.34 -4.31 -8.82
C ASP A 427 -23.82 -4.21 -9.23
N ASP A 428 -24.55 -3.19 -8.77
CA ASP A 428 -25.95 -2.98 -9.10
C ASP A 428 -26.10 -1.99 -10.27
N LEU A 429 -26.64 -2.47 -11.39
CA LEU A 429 -26.82 -1.69 -12.62
C LEU A 429 -27.71 -0.46 -12.42
N GLU A 430 -28.77 -0.58 -11.63
CA GLU A 430 -29.72 0.51 -11.43
C GLU A 430 -29.11 1.61 -10.57
N ILE A 431 -28.44 1.24 -9.47
CA ILE A 431 -27.76 2.19 -8.58
C ILE A 431 -26.64 2.93 -9.35
N CYS A 432 -25.77 2.20 -10.04
CA CYS A 432 -24.67 2.78 -10.82
C CYS A 432 -25.20 3.68 -11.96
N GLY A 433 -26.29 3.29 -12.62
CA GLY A 433 -26.96 4.08 -13.65
C GLY A 433 -27.41 5.48 -13.18
N ARG A 434 -27.88 5.62 -11.93
CA ARG A 434 -28.30 6.92 -11.36
C ARG A 434 -27.16 7.94 -11.22
N TYR A 435 -25.93 7.46 -11.14
CA TYR A 435 -24.72 8.30 -11.00
C TYR A 435 -23.88 8.34 -12.28
N GLY A 436 -24.26 7.59 -13.32
CA GLY A 436 -23.49 7.46 -14.56
C GLY A 436 -22.16 6.73 -14.37
N ILE A 437 -22.14 5.76 -13.45
CA ILE A 437 -20.97 4.93 -13.11
C ILE A 437 -21.13 3.58 -13.81
N THR A 438 -20.03 3.01 -14.32
CA THR A 438 -20.05 1.66 -14.87
C THR A 438 -20.07 0.63 -13.73
N PRO A 439 -21.06 -0.29 -13.68
CA PRO A 439 -21.09 -1.33 -12.66
C PRO A 439 -19.86 -2.23 -12.75
N ILE A 440 -19.36 -2.68 -11.60
CA ILE A 440 -18.23 -3.61 -11.54
C ILE A 440 -18.72 -5.05 -11.72
N ASP A 441 -17.93 -5.85 -12.44
CA ASP A 441 -18.23 -7.23 -12.84
C ASP A 441 -17.70 -8.29 -11.86
N ALA A 442 -16.82 -7.89 -10.93
CA ALA A 442 -16.18 -8.75 -9.96
C ALA A 442 -16.02 -8.07 -8.60
N ILE A 443 -16.07 -8.87 -7.53
CA ILE A 443 -15.74 -8.43 -6.17
C ILE A 443 -14.22 -8.30 -6.07
N ASP A 444 -13.72 -7.11 -6.37
CA ASP A 444 -12.30 -6.76 -6.34
C ASP A 444 -12.10 -5.45 -5.58
N PRO A 445 -11.17 -5.38 -4.61
CA PRO A 445 -11.02 -4.21 -3.76
C PRO A 445 -10.62 -2.95 -4.56
N TRP A 446 -9.81 -3.08 -5.61
CA TRP A 446 -9.41 -1.94 -6.45
C TRP A 446 -10.56 -1.42 -7.30
N LYS A 447 -11.36 -2.30 -7.90
CA LYS A 447 -12.57 -1.90 -8.64
C LYS A 447 -13.57 -1.16 -7.75
N ILE A 448 -13.76 -1.63 -6.51
CA ILE A 448 -14.63 -0.96 -5.53
C ILE A 448 -14.08 0.42 -5.15
N LYS A 449 -12.76 0.54 -4.92
CA LYS A 449 -12.11 1.84 -4.66
C LYS A 449 -12.33 2.82 -5.82
N LEU A 450 -12.09 2.38 -7.06
CA LEU A 450 -12.29 3.23 -8.24
C LEU A 450 -13.75 3.65 -8.39
N ALA A 451 -14.70 2.75 -8.10
CA ALA A 451 -16.12 3.09 -8.11
C ALA A 451 -16.50 4.16 -7.06
N LEU A 452 -15.86 4.17 -5.88
CA LEU A 452 -16.02 5.26 -4.91
C LEU A 452 -15.45 6.60 -5.41
N ALA A 453 -14.30 6.59 -6.11
CA ALA A 453 -13.74 7.79 -6.71
C ALA A 453 -14.66 8.35 -7.82
N ASP A 454 -15.24 7.47 -8.64
CA ASP A 454 -16.25 7.85 -9.64
C ASP A 454 -17.53 8.39 -8.99
N LEU A 455 -17.94 7.83 -7.85
CA LEU A 455 -19.06 8.35 -7.06
C LEU A 455 -18.79 9.75 -6.54
N ASP A 456 -17.63 10.04 -5.93
CA ASP A 456 -17.30 11.40 -5.47
C ASP A 456 -17.32 12.42 -6.62
N LYS A 457 -16.81 12.00 -7.80
CA LYS A 457 -16.85 12.81 -9.03
C LYS A 457 -18.27 13.03 -9.54
N ALA A 458 -19.14 12.04 -9.44
CA ALA A 458 -20.55 12.18 -9.79
C ALA A 458 -21.28 13.13 -8.82
N LEU A 459 -20.99 13.03 -7.53
CA LEU A 459 -21.56 13.91 -6.49
C LEU A 459 -21.12 15.36 -6.64
N GLN A 460 -19.89 15.60 -7.12
CA GLN A 460 -19.38 16.93 -7.40
C GLN A 460 -20.31 17.74 -8.31
N LYS A 461 -20.95 17.09 -9.31
CA LYS A 461 -21.88 17.74 -10.24
C LYS A 461 -23.15 18.28 -9.55
N LYS A 462 -23.48 17.77 -8.36
CA LYS A 462 -24.63 18.17 -7.53
C LYS A 462 -24.24 19.08 -6.37
N GLY A 463 -22.97 19.48 -6.26
CA GLY A 463 -22.45 20.23 -5.10
C GLY A 463 -22.29 19.36 -3.84
N GLU A 464 -22.33 18.03 -4.00
CA GLU A 464 -22.13 17.06 -2.93
C GLU A 464 -20.71 16.45 -2.99
N ARG A 465 -20.30 15.82 -1.90
CA ARG A 465 -19.08 15.00 -1.80
C ARG A 465 -19.32 13.78 -0.93
N ILE A 466 -18.46 12.78 -1.04
CA ILE A 466 -18.39 11.73 -0.02
C ILE A 466 -17.96 12.39 1.30
N GLY A 467 -18.86 12.31 2.29
CA GLY A 467 -18.64 12.80 3.64
C GLY A 467 -18.07 11.72 4.55
N CYS A 468 -18.53 10.48 4.40
CA CYS A 468 -18.00 9.28 5.03
C CYS A 468 -18.48 8.01 4.28
N VAL A 469 -17.80 6.89 4.51
CA VAL A 469 -18.19 5.57 3.99
C VAL A 469 -18.40 4.60 5.15
N LEU A 470 -19.58 3.97 5.19
CA LEU A 470 -19.85 2.81 6.02
C LEU A 470 -19.91 1.55 5.15
N ILE A 471 -18.90 0.70 5.28
CA ILE A 471 -18.86 -0.61 4.63
C ILE A 471 -19.77 -1.57 5.38
N VAL A 472 -20.65 -2.28 4.68
CA VAL A 472 -21.56 -3.27 5.27
C VAL A 472 -21.22 -4.64 4.70
N GLY A 473 -20.65 -5.50 5.53
CA GLY A 473 -20.21 -6.85 5.18
C GLY A 473 -18.77 -7.15 5.58
N GLY A 474 -18.47 -8.44 5.70
CA GLY A 474 -17.12 -8.97 5.91
C GLY A 474 -16.28 -8.99 4.62
N GLU A 475 -15.12 -9.65 4.69
CA GLU A 475 -14.14 -9.76 3.59
C GLU A 475 -14.72 -10.42 2.32
N SER A 476 -15.63 -11.36 2.47
CA SER A 476 -16.31 -12.04 1.35
C SER A 476 -17.28 -11.14 0.57
N ILE A 477 -17.73 -10.03 1.18
CA ILE A 477 -18.69 -9.11 0.57
C ILE A 477 -17.96 -7.89 0.03
N VAL A 478 -17.20 -7.19 0.89
CA VAL A 478 -16.30 -6.09 0.53
C VAL A 478 -14.91 -6.46 1.03
N PRO A 479 -13.99 -6.92 0.16
CA PRO A 479 -12.67 -7.38 0.57
C PRO A 479 -11.87 -6.28 1.26
N PHE A 480 -10.93 -6.66 2.12
CA PHE A 480 -9.91 -5.72 2.59
C PHE A 480 -8.84 -5.54 1.51
N HIS A 481 -8.24 -4.37 1.41
CA HIS A 481 -7.01 -4.22 0.64
C HIS A 481 -5.87 -4.92 1.37
N LYS A 482 -5.09 -5.70 0.62
CA LYS A 482 -3.87 -6.37 1.09
C LYS A 482 -2.67 -5.47 0.80
N LEU A 483 -2.24 -4.72 1.81
CA LEU A 483 -1.15 -3.75 1.70
C LEU A 483 0.19 -4.41 2.09
N PRO A 484 1.32 -3.96 1.51
CA PRO A 484 2.63 -4.47 1.89
C PRO A 484 2.93 -4.18 3.36
N ASN A 485 3.53 -5.14 4.07
CA ASN A 485 4.02 -4.91 5.43
C ASN A 485 5.32 -4.09 5.40
N PRO A 486 5.34 -2.86 5.94
CA PRO A 486 6.52 -1.99 5.93
C PRO A 486 7.56 -2.35 7.00
N THR A 487 7.25 -3.33 7.85
CA THR A 487 8.04 -3.76 9.01
C THR A 487 8.62 -5.16 8.78
N ASP A 488 9.84 -5.42 9.26
CA ASP A 488 10.42 -6.77 9.32
C ASP A 488 9.90 -7.53 10.56
N ASP A 489 8.69 -8.07 10.46
CA ASP A 489 8.07 -8.96 11.44
C ASP A 489 7.34 -10.13 10.75
N SER A 490 6.57 -10.92 11.51
CA SER A 490 5.97 -12.15 10.98
C SER A 490 4.75 -11.96 10.09
N ASP A 491 4.23 -10.73 9.92
CA ASP A 491 3.07 -10.52 9.04
C ASP A 491 3.51 -10.46 7.57
N ALA A 492 2.81 -11.19 6.69
CA ALA A 492 3.08 -11.16 5.25
C ALA A 492 2.54 -9.88 4.59
N GLU A 493 1.34 -9.48 4.98
CA GLU A 493 0.59 -8.35 4.42
C GLU A 493 -0.27 -7.69 5.51
N VAL A 494 -0.74 -6.47 5.27
CA VAL A 494 -1.67 -5.77 6.15
C VAL A 494 -3.02 -5.63 5.46
N LYS A 495 -4.04 -6.32 5.98
CA LYS A 495 -5.44 -6.12 5.57
C LYS A 495 -5.94 -4.77 6.09
N SER A 496 -6.43 -3.91 5.20
CA SER A 496 -6.80 -2.52 5.51
C SER A 496 -8.02 -2.04 4.72
N ASP A 497 -8.80 -1.15 5.34
CA ASP A 497 -9.88 -0.39 4.69
C ASP A 497 -9.44 1.00 4.24
N ASN A 498 -8.22 1.45 4.59
CA ASN A 498 -7.76 2.80 4.29
C ASN A 498 -7.90 3.21 2.81
N PRO A 499 -7.61 2.34 1.82
CA PRO A 499 -7.72 2.73 0.42
C PRO A 499 -9.15 3.05 -0.03
N TYR A 500 -10.18 2.53 0.64
CA TYR A 500 -11.58 2.95 0.41
C TYR A 500 -11.85 4.39 0.87
N GLY A 501 -10.94 4.95 1.65
CA GLY A 501 -10.96 6.31 2.15
C GLY A 501 -10.11 7.29 1.35
N SER A 502 -9.38 6.85 0.30
CA SER A 502 -8.41 7.69 -0.41
C SER A 502 -8.72 7.83 -1.90
N LEU A 503 -8.67 9.06 -2.43
CA LEU A 503 -8.79 9.33 -3.86
C LEU A 503 -7.53 8.95 -4.63
N ASP A 504 -6.36 9.14 -4.04
CA ASP A 504 -5.06 8.92 -4.68
C ASP A 504 -4.38 7.63 -4.17
N THR A 505 -3.09 7.52 -4.44
CA THR A 505 -2.24 6.39 -3.99
C THR A 505 -1.80 6.51 -2.53
N ASN A 506 -2.00 7.65 -1.87
CA ASN A 506 -1.63 7.87 -0.47
C ASN A 506 -2.71 7.32 0.47
N TYR A 507 -2.62 6.03 0.79
CA TYR A 507 -3.51 5.35 1.71
C TYR A 507 -3.13 5.52 3.19
N PHE A 508 -2.14 6.36 3.55
CA PHE A 508 -1.78 6.60 4.96
C PHE A 508 -2.75 7.58 5.64
N VAL A 509 -3.31 8.51 4.87
CA VAL A 509 -4.27 9.52 5.32
C VAL A 509 -5.48 9.50 4.39
N SER A 510 -6.65 9.24 4.95
CA SER A 510 -7.90 9.18 4.19
C SER A 510 -8.50 10.57 3.96
N ASP A 511 -9.15 10.75 2.81
CA ASP A 511 -9.92 11.93 2.41
C ASP A 511 -11.30 12.03 3.09
N TRP A 512 -11.86 10.88 3.46
CA TRP A 512 -13.10 10.73 4.23
C TRP A 512 -13.03 9.52 5.16
N PRO A 513 -13.75 9.53 6.30
CA PRO A 513 -13.68 8.45 7.26
C PRO A 513 -14.39 7.21 6.73
N VAL A 514 -13.77 6.06 6.98
CA VAL A 514 -14.26 4.75 6.62
C VAL A 514 -14.49 3.94 7.89
N GLY A 515 -15.69 3.40 8.04
CA GLY A 515 -16.04 2.44 9.07
C GLY A 515 -16.64 1.19 8.44
N ARG A 516 -16.66 0.08 9.17
CA ARG A 516 -17.16 -1.20 8.68
C ARG A 516 -18.07 -1.89 9.69
N LEU A 517 -19.23 -2.38 9.25
CA LEU A 517 -20.06 -3.33 9.99
C LEU A 517 -19.77 -4.75 9.45
N PRO A 518 -18.86 -5.51 10.06
CA PRO A 518 -18.54 -6.86 9.60
C PRO A 518 -19.60 -7.87 10.03
N GLY A 519 -19.87 -8.87 9.20
CA GLY A 519 -20.51 -10.10 9.67
C GLY A 519 -19.49 -11.11 10.19
N GLU A 520 -19.97 -12.18 10.81
CA GLU A 520 -19.14 -13.33 11.16
C GLU A 520 -18.87 -14.23 9.94
N ALA A 521 -17.93 -15.16 10.09
CA ALA A 521 -17.69 -16.20 9.09
C ALA A 521 -18.87 -17.17 8.97
N GLY A 522 -19.24 -17.51 7.73
CA GLY A 522 -20.36 -18.39 7.42
C GLY A 522 -21.59 -17.63 6.92
N SER A 523 -22.72 -18.33 6.91
CA SER A 523 -23.99 -17.85 6.36
C SER A 523 -24.92 -17.21 7.39
N GLU A 524 -24.49 -17.10 8.65
CA GLU A 524 -25.29 -16.50 9.71
C GLU A 524 -25.26 -14.97 9.62
N VAL A 525 -26.45 -14.38 9.56
CA VAL A 525 -26.64 -12.94 9.35
C VAL A 525 -26.86 -12.16 10.66
N GLY A 526 -27.02 -12.87 11.78
CA GLY A 526 -27.45 -12.31 13.07
C GLY A 526 -26.56 -11.18 13.58
N LEU A 527 -25.24 -11.37 13.54
CA LEU A 527 -24.27 -10.37 13.99
C LEU A 527 -24.34 -9.08 13.14
N LEU A 528 -24.45 -9.21 11.81
CA LEU A 528 -24.53 -8.07 10.90
C LEU A 528 -25.82 -7.27 11.11
N LEU A 529 -26.97 -7.94 11.18
CA LEU A 529 -28.26 -7.29 11.42
C LEU A 529 -28.33 -6.61 12.80
N THR A 530 -27.71 -7.22 13.82
CA THR A 530 -27.63 -6.62 15.16
C THR A 530 -26.89 -5.28 15.10
N GLN A 531 -25.73 -5.23 14.45
CA GLN A 531 -24.97 -3.99 14.29
C GLN A 531 -25.73 -2.92 13.50
N ILE A 532 -26.37 -3.29 12.39
CA ILE A 532 -27.18 -2.35 11.59
C ILE A 532 -28.30 -1.76 12.44
N ARG A 533 -29.03 -2.58 13.19
CA ARG A 533 -30.14 -2.15 14.05
C ARG A 533 -29.67 -1.25 15.20
N ASN A 534 -28.55 -1.58 15.83
CA ASN A 534 -27.96 -0.75 16.89
C ASN A 534 -27.55 0.63 16.33
N THR A 535 -27.02 0.67 15.11
CA THR A 535 -26.66 1.93 14.43
C THR A 535 -27.90 2.77 14.10
N ILE A 536 -28.97 2.14 13.59
CA ILE A 536 -30.26 2.80 13.34
C ILE A 536 -30.81 3.40 14.64
N GLN A 537 -30.84 2.59 15.70
CA GLN A 537 -31.33 3.02 17.01
C GLN A 537 -30.55 4.22 17.54
N TYR A 538 -29.22 4.17 17.50
CA TYR A 538 -28.37 5.28 17.92
C TYR A 538 -28.73 6.59 17.20
N HIS A 539 -28.86 6.56 15.87
CA HIS A 539 -29.18 7.77 15.11
C HIS A 539 -30.62 8.27 15.31
N GLN A 540 -31.58 7.37 15.57
CA GLN A 540 -32.94 7.75 15.93
C GLN A 540 -33.01 8.41 17.31
N GLU A 541 -32.32 7.85 18.31
CA GLU A 541 -32.22 8.43 19.66
C GLU A 541 -31.54 9.80 19.62
N GLU A 542 -30.44 9.92 18.86
CA GLU A 542 -29.74 11.19 18.67
C GLU A 542 -30.65 12.26 18.05
N ALA A 543 -31.43 11.91 17.03
CA ALA A 543 -32.38 12.84 16.40
C ALA A 543 -33.47 13.31 17.38
N GLN A 544 -34.00 12.42 18.22
CA GLN A 544 -34.98 12.75 19.26
C GLN A 544 -34.40 13.69 20.33
N MET A 545 -33.13 13.48 20.72
CA MET A 545 -32.43 14.32 21.70
C MET A 545 -32.18 15.76 21.21
N GLN A 546 -32.14 15.99 19.89
CA GLN A 546 -31.90 17.32 19.31
C GLN A 546 -33.15 18.20 19.11
N THR A 547 -34.33 17.75 19.55
CA THR A 547 -35.56 18.55 19.52
C THR A 547 -35.46 19.81 20.41
N TRP A 548 -36.08 20.92 19.98
CA TRP A 548 -35.91 22.24 20.61
C TRP A 548 -36.29 22.29 22.11
N VAL A 549 -37.32 21.53 22.50
CA VAL A 549 -37.76 21.39 23.90
C VAL A 549 -36.71 20.72 24.76
N ASN A 550 -36.09 19.65 24.25
CA ASN A 550 -35.04 18.90 24.96
C ASN A 550 -33.73 19.69 25.03
N ARG A 551 -33.40 20.50 24.02
CA ARG A 551 -32.24 21.41 24.07
C ARG A 551 -32.35 22.44 25.19
N ILE A 552 -33.50 23.07 25.39
CA ILE A 552 -33.71 24.06 26.46
C ILE A 552 -33.69 23.39 27.85
N LEU A 553 -34.37 22.24 28.01
CA LEU A 553 -34.40 21.50 29.27
C LEU A 553 -33.01 21.01 29.69
N ASN A 554 -32.19 20.57 28.72
CA ASN A 554 -30.84 20.09 28.98
C ASN A 554 -29.83 21.22 29.19
N MET A 555 -30.02 22.39 28.58
CA MET A 555 -29.22 23.59 28.87
C MET A 555 -29.38 24.04 30.33
N VAL A 556 -30.61 24.02 30.84
CA VAL A 556 -30.93 24.33 32.24
C VAL A 556 -30.39 23.26 33.20
N ARG A 557 -30.40 21.98 32.82
CA ARG A 557 -29.79 20.88 33.61
C ARG A 557 -28.26 20.93 33.60
N ALA A 558 -27.64 21.30 32.48
CA ALA A 558 -26.19 21.42 32.34
C ALA A 558 -25.60 22.59 33.16
N TRP A 559 -26.35 23.69 33.33
CA TRP A 559 -25.96 24.81 34.20
C TRP A 559 -26.02 24.49 35.70
N ASN A 560 -26.78 23.47 36.12
CA ASN A 560 -26.95 23.08 37.53
C ASN A 560 -26.15 21.84 37.95
N MET A 561 -25.27 21.28 37.11
CA MET A 561 -24.50 20.07 37.44
C MET A 561 -22.98 20.30 37.38
N PRO A 562 -22.32 20.63 38.51
CA PRO A 562 -20.86 20.71 38.58
C PRO A 562 -20.11 19.36 38.40
N TRP A 563 -20.79 18.24 38.10
CA TRP A 563 -20.31 16.86 38.38
C TRP A 563 -20.30 15.92 37.16
N ILE A 564 -20.56 16.38 35.93
CA ILE A 564 -20.47 15.55 34.69
C ILE A 564 -19.03 15.57 34.11
N LYS A 565 -18.02 15.64 34.97
CA LYS A 565 -16.60 15.52 34.58
C LYS A 565 -15.90 14.28 35.15
N ASN A 566 -16.63 13.42 35.86
CA ASN A 566 -16.16 12.06 36.14
C ASN A 566 -16.60 11.15 34.99
N ASN A 567 -15.82 11.14 33.92
CA ASN A 567 -16.06 10.22 32.81
C ASN A 567 -15.89 8.78 33.34
N GLY A 568 -16.98 8.02 33.42
CA GLY A 568 -16.95 6.59 33.75
C GLY A 568 -16.25 5.72 32.70
N ASN A 569 -15.38 6.30 31.87
CA ASN A 569 -14.56 5.59 30.89
C ASN A 569 -13.62 4.65 31.63
N ILE A 570 -13.35 3.49 31.02
CA ILE A 570 -12.56 2.44 31.64
C ILE A 570 -11.38 2.10 30.73
N GLY A 571 -10.20 2.00 31.32
CA GLY A 571 -9.01 1.45 30.69
C GLY A 571 -8.63 0.11 31.28
N TYR A 572 -8.05 -0.79 30.49
CA TYR A 572 -7.51 -2.05 30.95
C TYR A 572 -6.21 -2.37 30.21
N THR A 573 -5.12 -2.52 30.94
CA THR A 573 -3.79 -2.65 30.34
C THR A 573 -2.92 -3.71 31.00
N ALA A 574 -1.97 -4.26 30.25
CA ALA A 574 -0.89 -5.04 30.81
C ALA A 574 -0.13 -4.21 31.86
N SER A 575 0.19 -4.82 33.00
CA SER A 575 0.86 -4.13 34.11
C SER A 575 2.16 -3.44 33.69
N ILE A 576 2.94 -4.11 32.84
CA ILE A 576 4.20 -3.59 32.29
C ILE A 576 4.05 -2.30 31.47
N TRP A 577 2.86 -2.00 30.92
CA TRP A 577 2.60 -0.81 30.10
C TRP A 577 1.81 0.27 30.82
N LYS A 578 1.62 0.15 32.14
CA LYS A 578 0.89 1.12 32.96
C LYS A 578 1.26 2.57 32.66
N ARG A 579 2.54 2.87 32.44
CA ARG A 579 3.04 4.23 32.21
C ARG A 579 2.64 4.80 30.84
N SER A 580 2.80 4.03 29.77
CA SER A 580 2.39 4.46 28.42
C SER A 580 0.86 4.56 28.35
N SER A 581 0.15 3.54 28.87
CA SER A 581 -1.31 3.49 28.91
C SER A 581 -1.93 4.63 29.70
N LEU A 582 -1.35 5.03 30.83
CA LEU A 582 -1.82 6.20 31.59
C LEU A 582 -1.71 7.48 30.77
N SER A 583 -0.64 7.61 29.99
CA SER A 583 -0.40 8.79 29.15
C SER A 583 -1.34 8.80 27.95
N ALA A 584 -1.58 7.65 27.31
CA ALA A 584 -2.49 7.50 26.19
C ALA A 584 -3.95 7.76 26.60
N PHE A 585 -4.38 7.23 27.75
CA PHE A 585 -5.76 7.31 28.25
C PHE A 585 -6.13 8.68 28.84
N ARG A 586 -5.13 9.48 29.21
CA ARG A 586 -5.30 10.78 29.88
C ARG A 586 -6.33 11.75 29.27
N PRO A 587 -6.50 11.87 27.94
CA PRO A 587 -7.45 12.83 27.37
C PRO A 587 -8.91 12.56 27.75
N ILE A 588 -9.25 11.31 28.09
CA ILE A 588 -10.64 10.90 28.32
C ILE A 588 -10.86 10.26 29.69
N GLY A 589 -9.81 9.90 30.43
CA GLY A 589 -9.96 9.23 31.73
C GLY A 589 -8.78 9.44 32.67
N GLU A 590 -9.00 9.02 33.91
CA GLU A 590 -8.05 9.14 35.02
C GLU A 590 -7.39 7.80 35.34
N GLY A 591 -6.27 7.84 36.07
CA GLY A 591 -5.51 6.63 36.42
C GLY A 591 -6.23 5.67 37.36
N ASN A 592 -7.24 6.11 38.11
CA ASN A 592 -8.09 5.27 38.96
C ASN A 592 -9.06 4.39 38.15
N SER A 593 -9.36 4.79 36.91
CA SER A 593 -10.19 4.04 35.96
C SER A 593 -9.38 3.16 35.01
N LEU A 594 -8.05 3.12 35.17
CA LEU A 594 -7.13 2.27 34.41
C LEU A 594 -6.77 1.01 35.21
N PHE A 595 -7.40 -0.11 34.87
CA PHE A 595 -7.16 -1.41 35.47
C PHE A 595 -5.92 -2.08 34.88
N LEU A 596 -5.31 -2.98 35.63
CA LEU A 596 -4.07 -3.66 35.28
C LEU A 596 -4.25 -5.18 35.21
N SER A 597 -3.55 -5.84 34.29
CA SER A 597 -3.46 -7.29 34.18
C SER A 597 -1.99 -7.76 34.17
N PRO A 598 -1.54 -8.54 35.18
CA PRO A 598 -2.25 -8.83 36.43
C PRO A 598 -2.47 -7.55 37.26
N ASN A 599 -3.49 -7.52 38.12
CA ASN A 599 -3.89 -6.32 38.89
C ASN A 599 -2.99 -6.02 40.10
N GLY A 600 -2.16 -6.98 40.50
CA GLY A 600 -1.40 -6.94 41.73
C GLY A 600 -2.23 -6.62 42.96
N LYS A 601 -1.87 -5.56 43.70
CA LYS A 601 -2.65 -5.09 44.87
C LYS A 601 -3.82 -4.16 44.50
N ALA A 602 -3.93 -3.75 43.23
CA ALA A 602 -5.01 -2.89 42.77
C ALA A 602 -6.31 -3.67 42.57
N ALA A 603 -7.43 -2.96 42.42
CA ALA A 603 -8.71 -3.59 42.14
C ALA A 603 -8.66 -4.39 40.83
N ALA A 604 -9.23 -5.59 40.83
CA ALA A 604 -9.35 -6.41 39.63
C ALA A 604 -10.34 -5.77 38.64
N PHE A 605 -10.06 -5.97 37.36
CA PHE A 605 -10.99 -5.62 36.30
C PHE A 605 -12.22 -6.56 36.35
N SER A 606 -13.39 -6.02 36.01
CA SER A 606 -14.61 -6.81 35.82
C SER A 606 -15.29 -6.35 34.55
N SER A 607 -15.60 -7.28 33.64
CA SER A 607 -16.27 -7.00 32.37
C SER A 607 -17.63 -6.33 32.55
N SER A 608 -18.32 -6.60 33.66
CA SER A 608 -19.58 -5.94 34.02
C SER A 608 -19.48 -4.41 34.06
N LYS A 609 -18.29 -3.85 34.37
CA LYS A 609 -18.09 -2.40 34.41
C LYS A 609 -18.10 -1.76 33.03
N LEU A 610 -17.77 -2.51 31.97
CA LEU A 610 -17.86 -2.02 30.58
C LEU A 610 -19.28 -1.59 30.22
N ALA A 611 -20.30 -2.24 30.79
CA ALA A 611 -21.70 -1.88 30.58
C ALA A 611 -22.05 -0.46 31.07
N THR A 612 -21.19 0.19 31.84
CA THR A 612 -21.43 1.54 32.36
C THR A 612 -20.50 2.60 31.76
N ALA A 613 -19.53 2.18 30.94
CA ALA A 613 -18.47 3.05 30.46
C ALA A 613 -18.78 3.60 29.06
N PRO A 614 -18.74 4.91 28.81
CA PRO A 614 -18.90 5.43 27.44
C PRO A 614 -17.78 5.00 26.49
N ILE A 615 -16.53 4.92 27.00
CA ILE A 615 -15.35 4.42 26.28
C ILE A 615 -14.70 3.27 27.04
N GLY A 616 -14.35 2.20 26.30
CA GLY A 616 -13.43 1.14 26.72
C GLY A 616 -12.06 1.29 26.04
N TYR A 617 -10.99 1.40 26.82
CA TYR A 617 -9.61 1.45 26.36
C TYR A 617 -8.87 0.16 26.74
N PHE A 618 -8.22 -0.50 25.78
CA PHE A 618 -7.49 -1.74 26.01
C PHE A 618 -6.07 -1.66 25.47
N ASN A 619 -5.08 -1.96 26.30
CA ASN A 619 -3.67 -2.05 25.90
C ASN A 619 -3.06 -3.34 26.48
N LEU A 620 -3.31 -4.44 25.77
CA LEU A 620 -3.11 -5.83 26.15
C LEU A 620 -2.49 -6.60 24.99
N HIS A 621 -1.95 -7.78 25.25
CA HIS A 621 -1.46 -8.72 24.23
C HIS A 621 -2.57 -9.41 23.48
N GLY A 622 -2.36 -9.57 22.18
CA GLY A 622 -3.20 -10.40 21.31
C GLY A 622 -2.35 -11.27 20.39
N VAL A 623 -2.94 -12.36 19.92
CA VAL A 623 -2.29 -13.35 19.05
C VAL A 623 -3.19 -13.68 17.87
N GLU A 624 -2.60 -13.98 16.72
CA GLU A 624 -3.35 -14.21 15.47
C GLU A 624 -4.30 -15.41 15.58
N ASP A 625 -3.79 -16.51 16.12
CA ASP A 625 -4.43 -17.83 16.29
C ASP A 625 -5.26 -17.93 17.60
N GLY A 626 -5.54 -16.79 18.23
CA GLY A 626 -6.31 -16.72 19.47
C GLY A 626 -7.50 -15.78 19.43
N SER A 627 -8.41 -16.03 20.36
CA SER A 627 -9.58 -15.21 20.65
C SER A 627 -9.36 -14.27 21.83
N ASP A 628 -8.46 -14.63 22.73
CA ASP A 628 -8.29 -14.01 24.04
C ASP A 628 -7.27 -12.86 23.98
N TRP A 629 -7.39 -11.91 24.91
CA TRP A 629 -6.37 -10.91 25.17
C TRP A 629 -5.67 -11.19 26.50
N TYR A 630 -4.38 -10.88 26.56
CA TYR A 630 -3.50 -11.26 27.66
C TYR A 630 -2.85 -10.05 28.33
N GLY A 631 -2.70 -10.11 29.65
CA GLY A 631 -1.89 -9.14 30.40
C GLY A 631 -0.41 -9.47 30.29
N GLN A 632 0.41 -8.64 30.95
CA GLN A 632 1.81 -8.95 31.17
C GLN A 632 2.24 -8.36 32.50
N LYS A 633 2.85 -9.22 33.32
CA LYS A 633 3.37 -8.87 34.63
C LYS A 633 4.53 -7.86 34.53
N ASP A 634 4.56 -6.91 35.47
CA ASP A 634 5.73 -6.04 35.64
C ASP A 634 6.87 -6.84 36.35
N PRO A 635 8.11 -6.87 35.82
CA PRO A 635 9.22 -7.58 36.44
C PRO A 635 9.55 -7.14 37.88
N SER A 636 9.21 -5.89 38.24
CA SER A 636 9.37 -5.39 39.61
C SER A 636 8.37 -6.00 40.60
N ASP A 637 7.29 -6.61 40.11
CA ASP A 637 6.25 -7.20 40.93
C ASP A 637 6.64 -8.61 41.40
N LYS A 638 6.64 -8.83 42.71
CA LYS A 638 7.04 -10.12 43.33
C LYS A 638 5.89 -11.13 43.44
N LEU A 639 4.77 -10.86 42.79
CA LEU A 639 3.57 -11.69 42.85
C LEU A 639 3.77 -13.02 42.12
N GLY A 640 3.28 -14.13 42.68
CA GLY A 640 3.23 -15.41 41.98
C GLY A 640 2.18 -15.40 40.86
N GLY A 641 2.33 -16.26 39.86
CA GLY A 641 1.42 -16.38 38.71
C GLY A 641 2.13 -16.44 37.36
N PRO A 642 1.37 -16.63 36.25
CA PRO A 642 1.94 -16.61 34.90
C PRO A 642 2.39 -15.19 34.51
N ASP A 643 3.41 -15.10 33.66
CA ASP A 643 3.91 -13.83 33.14
C ASP A 643 2.90 -13.15 32.21
N TYR A 644 2.14 -13.95 31.44
CA TYR A 644 1.09 -13.51 30.53
C TYR A 644 -0.28 -14.09 30.92
N PRO A 645 -0.94 -13.58 31.97
CA PRO A 645 -2.27 -14.06 32.36
C PRO A 645 -3.31 -13.70 31.30
N THR A 646 -4.30 -14.58 31.07
CA THR A 646 -5.48 -14.21 30.27
C THR A 646 -6.21 -13.05 30.95
N ALA A 647 -6.35 -11.94 30.24
CA ALA A 647 -6.96 -10.72 30.74
C ALA A 647 -8.44 -10.62 30.38
N LEU A 648 -8.80 -11.02 29.17
CA LEU A 648 -10.17 -10.95 28.65
C LEU A 648 -10.42 -12.07 27.66
N LYS A 649 -11.59 -12.71 27.75
CA LYS A 649 -12.09 -13.71 26.79
C LYS A 649 -13.39 -13.23 26.15
N PRO A 650 -13.74 -13.73 24.95
CA PRO A 650 -15.07 -13.54 24.38
C PRO A 650 -16.21 -13.89 25.34
N SER A 651 -16.09 -15.00 26.07
CA SER A 651 -17.10 -15.45 27.03
C SER A 651 -17.33 -14.51 28.22
N ASP A 652 -16.36 -13.63 28.52
CA ASP A 652 -16.48 -12.66 29.61
C ASP A 652 -17.36 -11.46 29.22
N LEU A 653 -17.57 -11.27 27.92
CA LEU A 653 -18.34 -10.19 27.32
C LEU A 653 -19.80 -10.61 27.19
N ILE A 654 -20.53 -10.51 28.30
CA ILE A 654 -21.94 -10.89 28.35
C ILE A 654 -22.77 -9.76 27.72
N LYS A 655 -23.69 -10.16 26.84
CA LYS A 655 -24.69 -9.26 26.25
C LYS A 655 -25.64 -8.74 27.35
N ASN A 656 -25.33 -7.56 27.85
CA ASN A 656 -26.12 -6.84 28.85
C ASN A 656 -26.94 -5.72 28.17
N SER A 657 -27.82 -5.06 28.92
CA SER A 657 -28.62 -3.95 28.38
C SER A 657 -27.79 -2.73 27.95
N ASN A 658 -26.56 -2.61 28.45
CA ASN A 658 -25.63 -1.55 28.10
C ASN A 658 -24.24 -2.12 27.77
N SER A 659 -23.54 -1.45 26.87
CA SER A 659 -22.17 -1.73 26.43
C SER A 659 -21.44 -0.41 26.17
N PRO A 660 -20.09 -0.41 26.13
CA PRO A 660 -19.38 0.81 25.83
C PRO A 660 -19.68 1.26 24.41
N ARG A 661 -19.84 2.57 24.22
CA ARG A 661 -20.17 3.11 22.90
C ARG A 661 -18.99 2.98 21.95
N ILE A 662 -17.80 3.35 22.44
CA ILE A 662 -16.56 3.34 21.67
C ILE A 662 -15.54 2.46 22.38
N VAL A 663 -14.84 1.61 21.62
CA VAL A 663 -13.71 0.82 22.09
C VAL A 663 -12.46 1.18 21.28
N TYR A 664 -11.33 1.35 21.95
CA TYR A 664 -10.02 1.44 21.31
C TYR A 664 -9.10 0.37 21.89
N CYS A 665 -8.53 -0.46 21.02
CA CYS A 665 -7.67 -1.57 21.42
C CYS A 665 -6.29 -1.47 20.74
N GLU A 666 -5.25 -1.48 21.56
CA GLU A 666 -3.84 -1.45 21.14
C GLU A 666 -3.20 -2.84 21.02
N ALA A 667 -3.96 -3.94 21.03
CA ALA A 667 -3.39 -5.29 20.96
C ALA A 667 -2.92 -5.69 19.53
N CYS A 668 -1.86 -6.50 19.43
CA CYS A 668 -1.58 -7.23 18.18
C CYS A 668 -2.82 -8.06 17.80
N TYR A 669 -3.24 -7.97 16.54
CA TYR A 669 -4.45 -8.66 16.07
C TYR A 669 -5.72 -8.31 16.86
N GLY A 670 -5.75 -7.20 17.62
CA GLY A 670 -6.89 -6.77 18.42
C GLY A 670 -8.14 -6.45 17.59
N GLY A 671 -7.97 -6.18 16.30
CA GLY A 671 -9.02 -6.03 15.29
C GLY A 671 -9.03 -7.16 14.25
N HIS A 672 -8.41 -8.31 14.51
CA HIS A 672 -8.38 -9.41 13.56
C HIS A 672 -9.68 -10.22 13.61
N ILE A 673 -10.49 -10.09 12.55
CA ILE A 673 -11.82 -10.72 12.42
C ILE A 673 -11.88 -11.76 11.29
N PHE A 674 -10.79 -11.94 10.53
CA PHE A 674 -10.80 -12.66 9.26
C PHE A 674 -11.06 -14.15 9.47
N GLY A 675 -12.11 -14.68 8.84
CA GLY A 675 -12.48 -16.09 8.97
C GLY A 675 -12.94 -16.52 10.37
N LYS A 676 -13.22 -15.57 11.28
CA LYS A 676 -13.61 -15.84 12.67
C LYS A 676 -15.12 -15.72 12.86
N LYS A 677 -15.66 -16.52 13.77
CA LYS A 677 -17.00 -16.37 14.34
C LYS A 677 -17.03 -15.36 15.48
N GLU A 678 -18.22 -14.94 15.92
CA GLU A 678 -18.41 -13.98 17.00
C GLU A 678 -17.64 -14.38 18.27
N GLU A 679 -17.70 -15.66 18.65
CA GLU A 679 -17.06 -16.22 19.84
C GLU A 679 -15.54 -16.44 19.71
N GLN A 680 -14.99 -16.24 18.51
CA GLN A 680 -13.57 -16.47 18.21
C GLN A 680 -12.76 -15.17 18.13
N SER A 681 -13.40 -14.02 18.27
CA SER A 681 -12.75 -12.71 18.20
C SER A 681 -13.41 -11.74 19.17
N ILE A 682 -12.65 -11.24 20.15
CA ILE A 682 -13.14 -10.18 21.05
C ILE A 682 -13.67 -8.98 20.25
N ALA A 683 -13.09 -8.65 19.10
CA ALA A 683 -13.58 -7.55 18.27
C ALA A 683 -15.00 -7.81 17.74
N LEU A 684 -15.28 -9.01 17.24
CA LEU A 684 -16.63 -9.40 16.80
C LEU A 684 -17.59 -9.52 17.97
N THR A 685 -17.16 -10.07 19.11
CA THR A 685 -17.99 -10.14 20.32
C THR A 685 -18.39 -8.75 20.81
N MET A 686 -17.44 -7.80 20.82
CA MET A 686 -17.71 -6.41 21.21
C MET A 686 -18.80 -5.78 20.34
N THR A 687 -18.72 -5.92 19.02
CA THR A 687 -19.78 -5.38 18.13
C THR A 687 -21.11 -6.12 18.32
N GLY A 688 -21.08 -7.43 18.59
CA GLY A 688 -22.26 -8.27 18.87
C GLY A 688 -23.01 -7.93 20.16
N ILE A 689 -22.29 -7.49 21.21
CA ILE A 689 -22.89 -6.99 22.46
C ILE A 689 -23.34 -5.52 22.39
N GLY A 690 -23.16 -4.86 21.24
CA GLY A 690 -23.68 -3.52 20.99
C GLY A 690 -22.67 -2.38 21.09
N VAL A 691 -21.37 -2.66 21.10
CA VAL A 691 -20.36 -1.61 20.87
C VAL A 691 -20.59 -0.99 19.49
N LEU A 692 -20.78 0.32 19.45
CA LEU A 692 -21.17 1.05 18.23
C LEU A 692 -19.97 1.41 17.34
N ALA A 693 -18.79 1.55 17.94
CA ALA A 693 -17.54 1.74 17.21
C ALA A 693 -16.35 1.12 17.97
N MET A 694 -15.52 0.37 17.27
CA MET A 694 -14.29 -0.20 17.78
C MET A 694 -13.14 0.07 16.81
N ILE A 695 -12.01 0.54 17.31
CA ILE A 695 -10.78 0.66 16.53
C ILE A 695 -9.76 -0.35 17.07
N GLY A 696 -9.17 -1.15 16.18
CA GLY A 696 -8.15 -2.14 16.53
C GLY A 696 -7.29 -2.54 15.34
N SER A 697 -6.10 -3.10 15.61
CA SER A 697 -5.14 -3.51 14.58
C SER A 697 -5.49 -4.86 13.95
N SER A 698 -5.46 -4.95 12.62
CA SER A 698 -5.64 -6.21 11.88
C SER A 698 -4.45 -7.17 11.98
N THR A 699 -3.27 -6.64 12.30
CA THR A 699 -1.98 -7.33 12.36
C THR A 699 -1.20 -6.93 13.62
N ILE A 700 0.10 -7.26 13.70
CA ILE A 700 0.97 -6.82 14.80
C ILE A 700 0.91 -5.30 14.97
N ALA A 701 0.65 -4.85 16.20
CA ALA A 701 0.66 -3.46 16.59
C ALA A 701 1.91 -3.15 17.42
N TYR A 702 2.51 -1.98 17.21
CA TYR A 702 3.66 -1.51 17.98
C TYR A 702 3.25 -0.35 18.87
N GLY A 703 3.79 -0.33 20.09
CA GLY A 703 3.61 0.77 21.01
C GLY A 703 4.87 1.09 21.78
N SER A 704 4.74 2.12 22.61
CA SER A 704 5.76 2.66 23.48
C SER A 704 5.84 1.91 24.81
N ILE A 705 7.04 1.82 25.36
CA ILE A 705 7.25 1.38 26.75
C ILE A 705 6.81 2.47 27.74
N SER A 706 7.13 3.73 27.39
CA SER A 706 6.85 4.92 28.18
C SER A 706 6.85 6.14 27.26
N THR A 707 6.64 7.34 27.80
CA THR A 707 6.72 8.56 27.01
C THR A 707 8.14 8.81 26.47
N PRO A 708 8.28 9.37 25.25
CA PRO A 708 7.22 9.87 24.38
C PRO A 708 6.43 8.75 23.69
N LEU A 709 5.11 8.93 23.55
CA LEU A 709 4.23 7.94 22.91
C LEU A 709 4.55 7.80 21.41
N ILE A 710 4.44 6.59 20.89
CA ILE A 710 4.60 6.22 19.47
C ILE A 710 3.51 5.22 19.07
N GLY A 711 3.42 4.89 17.77
CA GLY A 711 2.57 3.80 17.28
C GLY A 711 1.14 3.82 17.83
N ALA A 712 0.69 2.68 18.33
CA ALA A 712 -0.64 2.47 18.91
C ALA A 712 -0.96 3.48 20.04
N ASP A 713 -0.05 3.72 20.99
CA ASP A 713 -0.36 4.65 22.10
C ASP A 713 -0.52 6.09 21.61
N LEU A 714 0.28 6.51 20.61
CA LEU A 714 0.21 7.88 20.09
C LEU A 714 -1.06 8.09 19.29
N VAL A 715 -1.44 7.15 18.41
CA VAL A 715 -2.69 7.29 17.65
C VAL A 715 -3.91 7.20 18.58
N GLY A 716 -3.87 6.33 19.60
CA GLY A 716 -4.89 6.27 20.66
C GLY A 716 -5.06 7.58 21.42
N TYR A 717 -3.95 8.15 21.90
CA TYR A 717 -3.94 9.47 22.53
C TYR A 717 -4.58 10.55 21.65
N LEU A 718 -4.21 10.60 20.37
CA LEU A 718 -4.72 11.60 19.43
C LEU A 718 -6.21 11.39 19.12
N ILE A 719 -6.67 10.14 18.99
CA ILE A 719 -8.11 9.82 18.83
C ILE A 719 -8.87 10.36 20.05
N PHE A 720 -8.43 10.00 21.26
CA PHE A 720 -9.10 10.40 22.50
C PHE A 720 -9.11 11.91 22.70
N LYS A 721 -8.01 12.60 22.37
CA LYS A 721 -7.97 14.06 22.35
C LYS A 721 -9.05 14.62 21.42
N ASN A 722 -9.10 14.16 20.17
CA ASN A 722 -10.07 14.62 19.18
C ASN A 722 -11.53 14.29 19.56
N LEU A 723 -11.78 13.14 20.19
CA LEU A 723 -13.10 12.79 20.75
C LEU A 723 -13.51 13.74 21.88
N SER A 724 -12.57 14.07 22.77
CA SER A 724 -12.81 15.01 23.88
C SER A 724 -13.12 16.44 23.39
N GLU A 725 -12.69 16.78 22.17
CA GLU A 725 -12.99 18.05 21.50
C GLU A 725 -14.35 18.04 20.76
N GLY A 726 -15.07 16.91 20.83
CA GLY A 726 -16.43 16.75 20.30
C GLY A 726 -16.49 16.26 18.85
N LEU A 727 -15.42 15.67 18.31
CA LEU A 727 -15.46 15.04 16.99
C LEU A 727 -16.10 13.64 17.06
N ALA A 728 -16.84 13.26 16.02
CA ALA A 728 -17.27 11.87 15.81
C ALA A 728 -16.06 10.96 15.53
N ILE A 729 -16.18 9.67 15.83
CA ILE A 729 -15.07 8.70 15.84
C ILE A 729 -14.32 8.64 14.50
N GLY A 730 -15.02 8.71 13.37
CA GLY A 730 -14.40 8.71 12.05
C GLY A 730 -13.50 9.93 11.82
N ASN A 731 -14.02 11.12 12.10
CA ASN A 731 -13.26 12.36 11.96
C ASN A 731 -12.13 12.46 12.99
N ALA A 732 -12.37 12.00 14.22
CA ALA A 732 -11.35 11.92 15.25
C ALA A 732 -10.20 11.00 14.83
N PHE A 733 -10.52 9.89 14.16
CA PHE A 733 -9.52 8.94 13.67
C PHE A 733 -8.70 9.49 12.50
N ILE A 734 -9.32 10.10 11.49
CA ILE A 734 -8.58 10.75 10.39
C ILE A 734 -7.68 11.85 10.92
N LYS A 735 -8.23 12.74 11.75
CA LYS A 735 -7.45 13.83 12.35
C LYS A 735 -6.29 13.29 13.18
N ALA A 736 -6.49 12.20 13.90
CA ALA A 736 -5.43 11.52 14.63
C ALA A 736 -4.33 10.98 13.70
N LYS A 737 -4.67 10.40 12.53
CA LYS A 737 -3.68 9.98 11.53
C LYS A 737 -2.87 11.17 10.99
N VAL A 738 -3.54 12.28 10.66
CA VAL A 738 -2.87 13.51 10.21
C VAL A 738 -1.93 14.06 11.28
N ASP A 739 -2.40 14.18 12.51
CA ASP A 739 -1.61 14.72 13.63
C ASP A 739 -0.47 13.76 14.03
N PHE A 740 -0.66 12.43 13.87
CA PHE A 740 0.39 11.43 14.01
C PHE A 740 1.50 11.64 12.98
N VAL A 741 1.14 11.78 11.70
CA VAL A 741 2.13 12.05 10.62
C VAL A 741 2.89 13.34 10.89
N ARG A 742 2.19 14.41 11.31
CA ARG A 742 2.82 15.70 11.67
C ARG A 742 3.79 15.54 12.83
N GLU A 743 3.40 14.80 13.87
CA GLU A 743 4.23 14.62 15.07
C GLU A 743 5.47 13.75 14.79
N MET A 744 5.32 12.66 14.04
CA MET A 744 6.46 11.80 13.68
C MET A 744 7.41 12.51 12.71
N ASN A 745 6.90 13.25 11.71
CA ASN A 745 7.74 14.10 10.88
C ASN A 745 8.45 15.20 11.70
N ARG A 746 7.80 15.79 12.70
CA ARG A 746 8.41 16.81 13.57
C ARG A 746 9.51 16.23 14.45
N ARG A 747 9.29 15.06 15.05
CA ARG A 747 10.24 14.42 15.99
C ARG A 747 11.43 13.79 15.27
N GLN A 748 11.16 13.09 14.17
CA GLN A 748 12.16 12.23 13.54
C GLN A 748 12.35 12.48 12.04
N GLY A 749 11.51 13.29 11.39
CA GLY A 749 11.68 13.70 9.98
C GLY A 749 11.01 12.80 8.93
N TYR A 750 10.47 11.65 9.35
CA TYR A 750 9.88 10.62 8.48
C TYR A 750 9.01 9.63 9.28
N LEU A 751 8.26 8.77 8.59
CA LEU A 751 7.59 7.59 9.12
C LEU A 751 8.44 6.34 8.86
N ASP A 752 8.83 5.62 9.91
CA ASP A 752 9.50 4.31 9.81
C ASP A 752 8.48 3.17 9.56
N GLY A 753 8.96 1.92 9.57
CA GLY A 753 8.12 0.75 9.39
C GLY A 753 6.96 0.67 10.39
N GLU A 754 7.22 0.88 11.69
CA GLU A 754 6.18 0.77 12.72
C GLU A 754 5.13 1.89 12.60
N ASP A 755 5.58 3.10 12.26
CA ASP A 755 4.71 4.25 12.06
C ASP A 755 3.77 4.03 10.87
N GLN A 756 4.34 3.57 9.74
CA GLN A 756 3.56 3.23 8.55
C GLN A 756 2.57 2.11 8.83
N LYS A 757 3.02 1.03 9.51
CA LYS A 757 2.15 -0.11 9.85
C LYS A 757 0.99 0.31 10.73
N THR A 758 1.23 1.15 11.74
CA THR A 758 0.20 1.71 12.62
C THR A 758 -0.89 2.44 11.82
N LEU A 759 -0.51 3.27 10.85
CA LEU A 759 -1.48 4.04 10.06
C LEU A 759 -2.38 3.17 9.18
N ILE A 760 -1.90 1.99 8.75
CA ILE A 760 -2.60 1.12 7.80
C ILE A 760 -3.26 -0.10 8.44
N SER A 761 -2.82 -0.55 9.63
CA SER A 761 -3.37 -1.76 10.28
C SER A 761 -4.57 -1.47 11.18
N PHE A 762 -4.73 -0.26 11.70
CA PHE A 762 -5.86 0.09 12.56
C PHE A 762 -7.12 0.37 11.73
N ILE A 763 -8.17 -0.40 11.99
CA ILE A 763 -9.45 -0.37 11.28
C ILE A 763 -10.56 0.07 12.24
N LEU A 764 -11.51 0.86 11.73
CA LEU A 764 -12.73 1.24 12.44
C LEU A 764 -13.86 0.26 12.11
N TYR A 765 -14.24 -0.58 13.07
CA TYR A 765 -15.44 -1.40 13.03
C TYR A 765 -16.60 -0.66 13.69
N GLY A 766 -17.59 -0.23 12.91
CA GLY A 766 -18.68 0.62 13.38
C GLY A 766 -18.96 1.79 12.46
N ASP A 767 -19.92 2.61 12.84
CA ASP A 767 -20.30 3.80 12.07
C ASP A 767 -19.32 4.98 12.32
N PRO A 768 -18.77 5.62 11.27
CA PRO A 768 -17.95 6.83 11.40
C PRO A 768 -18.57 8.00 12.16
N LEU A 769 -19.89 8.08 12.21
CA LEU A 769 -20.65 9.19 12.82
C LEU A 769 -20.97 8.97 14.30
N ILE A 770 -20.49 7.89 14.92
CA ILE A 770 -20.66 7.69 16.37
C ILE A 770 -19.86 8.74 17.15
N ALA A 771 -20.51 9.44 18.08
CA ALA A 771 -19.91 10.49 18.89
C ALA A 771 -19.65 10.03 20.33
N TYR A 772 -18.55 10.52 20.91
CA TYR A 772 -18.26 10.32 22.32
C TYR A 772 -19.33 10.96 23.21
N ASP A 773 -19.66 12.22 22.96
CA ASP A 773 -20.79 12.94 23.54
C ASP A 773 -21.83 13.27 22.45
N PRO A 774 -23.03 12.66 22.46
CA PRO A 774 -24.05 12.91 21.45
C PRO A 774 -24.54 14.38 21.43
N TYR A 775 -24.34 15.12 22.53
CA TYR A 775 -24.74 16.53 22.63
C TYR A 775 -23.74 17.49 21.95
N GLN A 776 -22.49 17.08 21.78
CA GLN A 776 -21.43 17.89 21.15
C GLN A 776 -21.08 17.43 19.73
N GLY A 777 -21.23 16.13 19.45
CA GLY A 777 -20.76 15.47 18.22
C GLY A 777 -21.39 15.95 16.92
N ALA A 778 -22.66 16.33 16.93
CA ALA A 778 -23.39 16.66 15.71
C ALA A 778 -23.11 18.07 15.16
N ALA A 779 -22.43 18.93 15.92
CA ALA A 779 -22.27 20.35 15.56
C ALA A 779 -20.99 20.66 14.77
N LYS A 780 -20.02 19.72 14.68
CA LYS A 780 -18.70 19.95 14.08
C LYS A 780 -18.44 19.03 12.89
N ASN A 781 -19.12 19.30 11.77
CA ASN A 781 -18.68 18.76 10.48
C ASN A 781 -17.40 19.50 10.06
N LEU A 782 -16.26 18.81 10.07
CA LEU A 782 -15.03 19.33 9.50
C LEU A 782 -15.20 19.39 7.96
N GLY A 783 -14.95 20.56 7.39
CA GLY A 783 -14.64 20.66 5.96
C GLY A 783 -13.42 19.79 5.65
N ARG A 784 -13.41 19.12 4.50
CA ARG A 784 -12.27 18.28 4.10
C ARG A 784 -11.07 19.18 3.86
N GLU A 785 -9.94 18.94 4.54
CA GLU A 785 -8.69 19.67 4.28
C GLU A 785 -8.29 19.46 2.81
N ALA A 786 -8.11 20.53 2.02
CA ALA A 786 -7.86 20.44 0.59
C ALA A 786 -6.46 19.89 0.21
N ALA A 787 -5.56 19.73 1.18
CA ALA A 787 -4.22 19.19 0.96
C ALA A 787 -3.83 18.21 2.07
N ALA A 788 -3.65 16.94 1.71
CA ALA A 788 -3.08 15.93 2.61
C ALA A 788 -1.63 16.31 2.99
N PRO A 789 -1.18 16.03 4.22
CA PRO A 789 0.20 16.29 4.63
C PRO A 789 1.17 15.47 3.77
N LEU A 790 2.31 16.06 3.41
CA LEU A 790 3.39 15.34 2.73
C LEU A 790 3.89 14.19 3.63
N VAL A 791 3.67 12.96 3.20
CA VAL A 791 4.11 11.76 3.92
C VAL A 791 5.52 11.39 3.44
N LYS A 792 6.51 11.51 4.33
CA LYS A 792 7.88 11.05 4.08
C LYS A 792 8.07 9.69 4.73
N THR A 793 8.34 8.64 3.96
CA THR A 793 8.45 7.26 4.49
C THR A 793 9.87 6.71 4.34
N ILE A 794 10.24 5.78 5.22
CA ILE A 794 11.42 4.92 5.12
C ILE A 794 10.95 3.48 5.32
N CYS A 795 11.36 2.56 4.44
CA CYS A 795 11.06 1.14 4.61
C CYS A 795 12.21 0.45 5.35
N ASP A 796 11.90 -0.35 6.36
CA ASP A 796 12.89 -1.12 7.12
C ASP A 796 13.54 -2.22 6.28
N ARG A 797 12.91 -2.61 5.16
CA ARG A 797 13.38 -3.68 4.26
C ARG A 797 14.45 -3.21 3.26
N THR A 798 15.06 -2.03 3.43
CA THR A 798 16.15 -1.60 2.55
C THR A 798 17.38 -2.51 2.69
N THR A 799 17.99 -2.82 1.55
CA THR A 799 19.16 -3.68 1.34
C THR A 799 20.18 -3.64 2.48
N TYR A 800 20.55 -4.82 2.98
CA TYR A 800 21.75 -5.05 3.78
C TYR A 800 22.95 -4.45 3.03
N ASP A 801 23.42 -3.30 3.50
CA ASP A 801 24.66 -2.72 3.02
C ASP A 801 25.77 -3.31 3.90
N GLU A 802 26.40 -4.41 3.44
CA GLU A 802 27.51 -5.10 4.13
C GLU A 802 28.68 -4.16 4.49
N LYS A 803 28.67 -2.91 4.00
CA LYS A 803 29.78 -1.96 4.14
C LYS A 803 29.50 -0.69 4.94
N SER A 804 28.39 -0.52 5.67
CA SER A 804 28.13 0.81 6.26
C SER A 804 27.52 0.90 7.67
N ALA A 805 28.14 0.27 8.67
CA ALA A 805 28.52 0.92 9.94
C ALA A 805 29.12 -0.12 10.90
N THR A 806 30.28 0.16 11.46
CA THR A 806 30.80 -0.54 12.64
C THR A 806 29.86 -0.26 13.81
N VAL A 807 28.82 -1.09 13.98
CA VAL A 807 27.97 -1.00 15.17
C VAL A 807 28.87 -1.35 16.36
N THR A 808 29.11 -0.37 17.22
CA THR A 808 29.94 -0.63 18.39
C THR A 808 29.19 -1.60 19.32
N PRO A 809 29.87 -2.59 19.94
CA PRO A 809 29.26 -3.48 20.95
C PRO A 809 28.48 -2.73 22.03
N LYS A 810 28.85 -1.47 22.28
CA LYS A 810 28.16 -0.53 23.16
C LYS A 810 26.71 -0.26 22.73
N MET A 811 26.43 0.00 21.45
CA MET A 811 25.07 0.27 20.94
C MET A 811 24.15 -0.94 21.10
N VAL A 812 24.66 -2.14 20.83
CA VAL A 812 23.92 -3.39 21.05
C VAL A 812 23.66 -3.63 22.54
N SER A 813 24.64 -3.38 23.40
CA SER A 813 24.47 -3.48 24.85
C SER A 813 23.43 -2.48 25.36
N THR A 814 23.46 -1.24 24.89
CA THR A 814 22.43 -0.23 25.23
C THR A 814 21.04 -0.66 24.77
N ALA A 815 20.91 -1.16 23.54
CA ALA A 815 19.63 -1.65 23.02
C ALA A 815 19.09 -2.83 23.85
N LYS A 816 19.95 -3.80 24.19
CA LYS A 816 19.58 -4.94 25.05
C LYS A 816 19.10 -4.49 26.42
N GLU A 817 19.82 -3.57 27.06
CA GLU A 817 19.46 -3.09 28.41
C GLU A 817 18.09 -2.42 28.44
N LEU A 818 17.72 -1.67 27.38
CA LEU A 818 16.44 -0.97 27.30
C LEU A 818 15.23 -1.88 27.18
N VAL A 819 15.39 -3.05 26.54
CA VAL A 819 14.29 -3.96 26.23
C VAL A 819 14.32 -5.24 27.08
N LYS A 820 15.37 -5.46 27.88
CA LYS A 820 15.54 -6.65 28.74
C LYS A 820 14.38 -6.89 29.69
N ASP A 821 13.86 -5.83 30.31
CA ASP A 821 12.73 -5.93 31.24
C ASP A 821 11.41 -6.26 30.53
N TYR A 822 11.29 -5.93 29.24
CA TYR A 822 10.09 -6.14 28.42
C TYR A 822 10.11 -7.47 27.69
N LEU A 823 11.31 -7.99 27.43
CA LEU A 823 11.58 -9.31 26.85
C LEU A 823 12.40 -10.15 27.84
N PRO A 824 11.79 -10.68 28.92
CA PRO A 824 12.50 -11.54 29.88
C PRO A 824 13.26 -12.65 29.16
N GLY A 825 14.55 -12.81 29.45
CA GLY A 825 15.42 -13.77 28.75
C GLY A 825 15.85 -13.32 27.35
N ILE A 826 16.04 -12.00 27.16
CA ILE A 826 16.59 -11.38 25.93
C ILE A 826 17.95 -11.95 25.49
N GLU A 827 18.69 -12.60 26.39
CA GLU A 827 19.97 -13.23 26.09
C GLU A 827 19.86 -14.31 24.99
N TYR A 828 18.66 -14.87 24.80
CA TYR A 828 18.34 -15.88 23.80
C TYR A 828 17.46 -15.34 22.64
N ALA A 829 17.25 -14.02 22.55
CA ALA A 829 16.45 -13.43 21.49
C ALA A 829 17.24 -13.38 20.17
N GLU A 830 16.55 -13.63 19.05
CA GLU A 830 17.11 -13.35 17.72
C GLU A 830 17.29 -11.85 17.57
N MET A 831 18.46 -11.42 17.13
CA MET A 831 18.81 -10.01 16.98
C MET A 831 19.15 -9.70 15.53
N ARG A 832 18.53 -8.65 14.98
CA ARG A 832 18.82 -8.12 13.64
C ARG A 832 19.22 -6.66 13.76
N ILE A 833 20.19 -6.24 12.95
CA ILE A 833 20.65 -4.85 12.92
C ILE A 833 20.53 -4.32 11.50
N GLN A 834 19.95 -3.13 11.36
CA GLN A 834 19.69 -2.49 10.07
C GLN A 834 20.15 -1.03 10.11
N ASN A 835 20.76 -0.57 9.02
CA ASN A 835 21.11 0.84 8.85
C ASN A 835 19.98 1.53 8.08
N GLN A 836 19.27 2.45 8.73
CA GLN A 836 18.26 3.27 8.07
C GLN A 836 18.93 4.52 7.46
N GLN A 837 18.76 4.70 6.15
CA GLN A 837 19.03 5.97 5.46
C GLN A 837 17.73 6.49 4.85
N ALA A 838 17.33 7.70 5.23
CA ALA A 838 16.18 8.36 4.62
C ALA A 838 16.47 8.67 3.15
N ARG A 839 15.57 8.25 2.25
CA ARG A 839 15.67 8.63 0.83
C ARG A 839 15.50 10.15 0.73
N MET A 840 16.40 10.78 -0.03
CA MET A 840 16.41 12.23 -0.21
C MET A 840 15.19 12.64 -1.06
N VAL A 841 14.24 13.39 -0.48
CA VAL A 841 13.20 14.08 -1.26
C VAL A 841 13.81 15.39 -1.75
N THR A 842 14.22 15.46 -3.01
CA THR A 842 14.75 16.68 -3.64
C THR A 842 13.61 17.65 -3.98
N GLY A 843 13.14 18.38 -2.97
CA GLY A 843 12.45 19.66 -3.18
C GLY A 843 13.50 20.77 -3.21
N GLY A 844 13.44 21.66 -4.20
CA GLY A 844 14.40 22.76 -4.40
C GLY A 844 14.69 23.54 -3.12
N GLY A 845 15.88 23.34 -2.58
CA GLY A 845 16.35 23.95 -1.35
C GLY A 845 17.57 23.18 -0.84
N LYS A 846 18.59 23.89 -0.33
CA LYS A 846 19.88 23.34 0.11
C LYS A 846 19.72 21.97 0.81
N GLY A 847 20.29 20.93 0.22
CA GLY A 847 20.20 19.57 0.72
C GLY A 847 20.78 19.46 2.13
N VAL A 848 19.90 19.26 3.12
CA VAL A 848 20.30 18.86 4.46
C VAL A 848 20.49 17.34 4.42
N SER A 849 21.72 16.88 4.64
CA SER A 849 22.02 15.46 4.82
C SER A 849 21.18 14.93 5.99
N GLN A 850 20.28 13.99 5.71
CA GLN A 850 19.48 13.32 6.75
C GLN A 850 20.39 12.38 7.56
N PRO A 851 20.27 12.35 8.90
CA PRO A 851 21.18 11.60 9.75
C PRO A 851 21.02 10.09 9.52
N LYS A 852 22.13 9.37 9.35
CA LYS A 852 22.10 7.89 9.30
C LYS A 852 21.73 7.34 10.67
N ARG A 853 20.95 6.27 10.72
CA ARG A 853 20.46 5.66 11.96
C ARG A 853 20.68 4.16 11.96
N VAL A 854 20.75 3.58 13.16
CA VAL A 854 20.89 2.14 13.38
C VAL A 854 19.63 1.65 14.09
N VAL A 855 18.96 0.66 13.54
CA VAL A 855 17.83 -0.04 14.17
C VAL A 855 18.31 -1.41 14.64
N VAL A 856 18.11 -1.68 15.92
CA VAL A 856 18.36 -2.99 16.53
C VAL A 856 17.01 -3.63 16.84
N SER A 857 16.69 -4.72 16.16
CA SER A 857 15.45 -5.48 16.30
C SER A 857 15.72 -6.76 17.09
N PHE A 858 14.82 -7.08 18.03
CA PHE A 858 14.81 -8.30 18.82
C PHE A 858 13.52 -9.05 18.55
N SER A 859 13.60 -10.36 18.30
CA SER A 859 12.44 -11.24 18.20
C SER A 859 12.58 -12.44 19.12
N LYS A 860 11.49 -12.79 19.80
CA LYS A 860 11.43 -13.94 20.71
C LYS A 860 10.08 -14.63 20.62
N GLN A 861 10.11 -15.96 20.72
CA GLN A 861 8.90 -16.78 20.92
C GLN A 861 8.82 -17.20 22.38
N VAL A 862 7.64 -17.05 22.98
CA VAL A 862 7.34 -17.50 24.34
C VAL A 862 6.18 -18.48 24.27
N ASN A 863 6.40 -19.72 24.66
CA ASN A 863 5.35 -20.74 24.78
C ASN A 863 4.74 -20.63 26.17
N GLN A 864 3.50 -20.16 26.27
CA GLN A 864 2.78 -20.11 27.54
C GLN A 864 1.28 -20.30 27.27
N SER A 865 0.59 -21.05 28.15
CA SER A 865 -0.84 -21.38 27.99
C SER A 865 -1.19 -22.10 26.68
N GLU A 866 -0.35 -23.05 26.25
CA GLU A 866 -0.49 -23.84 25.01
C GLU A 866 -0.43 -23.02 23.70
N LYS A 867 -0.02 -21.73 23.74
CA LYS A 867 0.10 -20.87 22.57
C LYS A 867 1.49 -20.23 22.43
N ILE A 868 1.85 -19.91 21.19
CA ILE A 868 3.13 -19.29 20.83
C ILE A 868 2.94 -17.78 20.76
N HIS A 869 3.46 -17.06 21.75
CA HIS A 869 3.49 -15.60 21.74
C HIS A 869 4.78 -15.12 21.07
N LYS A 870 4.66 -14.40 19.95
CA LYS A 870 5.80 -13.77 19.26
C LYS A 870 5.92 -12.32 19.72
N HIS A 871 7.04 -11.99 20.35
CA HIS A 871 7.34 -10.64 20.79
C HIS A 871 8.44 -10.02 19.94
N PHE A 872 8.25 -8.77 19.57
CA PHE A 872 9.19 -7.96 18.83
C PHE A 872 9.51 -6.70 19.64
N ALA A 873 10.78 -6.31 19.68
CA ALA A 873 11.20 -5.02 20.19
C ALA A 873 12.21 -4.39 19.24
N LYS A 874 12.12 -3.10 19.04
CA LYS A 874 12.99 -2.35 18.13
C LYS A 874 13.52 -1.10 18.81
N VAL A 875 14.82 -0.89 18.71
CA VAL A 875 15.52 0.26 19.26
C VAL A 875 16.19 1.02 18.11
N THR A 876 15.75 2.24 17.86
CA THR A 876 16.33 3.13 16.85
C THR A 876 17.32 4.07 17.53
N LEU A 877 18.56 4.08 17.03
CA LEU A 877 19.69 4.83 17.56
C LEU A 877 20.23 5.79 16.48
N ASP A 878 20.79 6.93 16.91
CA ASP A 878 21.61 7.76 16.03
C ASP A 878 23.03 7.18 15.83
N GLN A 879 23.88 7.86 15.04
CA GLN A 879 25.26 7.43 14.81
C GLN A 879 26.14 7.47 16.06
N GLN A 880 25.75 8.24 17.07
CA GLN A 880 26.45 8.40 18.34
C GLN A 880 26.00 7.36 19.39
N GLY A 881 24.99 6.55 19.08
CA GLY A 881 24.41 5.56 19.97
C GLY A 881 23.38 6.13 20.95
N GLN A 882 22.85 7.34 20.72
CA GLN A 882 21.72 7.86 21.49
C GLN A 882 20.41 7.25 20.98
N VAL A 883 19.52 6.93 21.93
CA VAL A 883 18.23 6.30 21.66
C VAL A 883 17.25 7.35 21.16
N LEU A 884 16.73 7.14 19.95
CA LEU A 884 15.71 8.00 19.33
C LEU A 884 14.30 7.46 19.56
N LYS A 885 14.12 6.13 19.48
CA LYS A 885 12.82 5.46 19.57
C LYS A 885 13.00 4.04 20.12
N VAL A 886 12.04 3.61 20.96
CA VAL A 886 11.88 2.20 21.34
C VAL A 886 10.44 1.79 21.07
N ALA A 887 10.26 0.74 20.29
CA ALA A 887 8.96 0.17 19.95
C ALA A 887 8.88 -1.29 20.40
N VAL A 888 7.75 -1.68 20.97
CA VAL A 888 7.48 -3.07 21.40
C VAL A 888 6.16 -3.54 20.81
N SER A 889 6.11 -4.79 20.35
CA SER A 889 4.87 -5.41 19.88
C SER A 889 3.90 -5.59 21.03
N ARG A 890 2.61 -5.45 20.72
CA ARG A 890 1.54 -5.34 21.69
C ARG A 890 0.75 -6.58 22.02
#